data_AF-A0A5B9D739-F1
#
_entry.id   AF-A0A5B9D739-F1
#
_cell.length_a   1.000
_cell.length_b   1.000
_cell.length_c   1.000
_cell.angle_alpha   90.00
_cell.angle_beta   90.00
_cell.angle_gamma   90.00
#
_symmetry.space_group_name_H-M   'P 1'
#
loop_
_entity.id
_entity.type
_entity.pdbx_description
1 polymer ?
#
loop_
_entity_poly.entity_id
_entity_poly.type
_entity_poly.pdbx_seq_one_letter_code
_entity_poly.pdbx_strand_id
1 'polypeptide(L)'
;MALTTSDELHKQLTVIFGFSGQLDIEVGEIIGIGKLSEHETKKLTQSVLRFLNNYNSMLKDYAGCTLYSIEFELENLGKRNLVSLMPKSMLFIPGSYKDCNTLMLLLAPEMSLVDYTKSREAIDDLGKLYFEVEEAIDRPELEKEQRRKVLKNFAKRFALKLQGNVIKGKWNRKMIGITSGIKEDLYLSVNIQKEVKWKNKEIIPLKSSFSVPRLNLMKKEQFDFMKHWLNQSTSLVIAKNTCKLTANLLQLANTGTISETQKQILIAFLKSFIDYSEQNKKLVTFDQFKSEIESFYTIYEQYLENFKEKSTNFIKSGEIKPLNEINSLYLNILTEKDTTSVKEKCINNLAKITHNHIFTTKYRYHSQEKVRSSEFTNPILNIEQNTQLVLKKIKNAVPFYIQHYLFDSFFSNLLEMLQKEFDLINNKSIKALSVKFLEKYEDYLKNELEKSYSQIVATNQRNIYLKFKEIAKKTIEPFINSVNIEIKDLVDFCNIILSDNLEMQPYLEHLKKFQDEIDFLWGFILRSSTFQRFLKEYPEEEIFDPEHFANRFIDFLQKKRLGGLQLEWKNYIFQWINTYKYEFQTKYTKDQEGKIIWPKTKIISSFIDFIGKKVEEETTIQGFLNPLKRYLDNIAMSNIKNKFVLEILEAYKLSLEIVQQFPDYLRQVFNKAIENRQEKLMPQTISAYIGAIPDLDKILSEEIEEKSQFLAIKKSLYAFIIETELKYYSKLLAKPKQIILQNLDNELFQKKILQHRIEFDTLGDKYMKMSIFSNFKDVYPRY
;
A
#
# COMPACT_ATOMS: atom_id res chain seq x y z
N MET A 1 -38.97 1.23 -5.11
CA MET A 1 -38.34 0.33 -4.13
C MET A 1 -37.72 -0.84 -4.90
N ALA A 2 -36.41 -0.88 -5.06
CA ALA A 2 -35.75 -2.02 -5.70
C ALA A 2 -35.42 -3.06 -4.62
N LEU A 3 -35.94 -4.29 -4.79
CA LEU A 3 -35.52 -5.46 -4.00
C LEU A 3 -34.01 -5.64 -4.21
N THR A 4 -33.22 -5.29 -3.20
CA THR A 4 -31.77 -5.49 -3.21
C THR A 4 -31.53 -6.99 -3.12
N THR A 5 -31.03 -7.61 -4.18
CA THR A 5 -30.74 -9.05 -4.17
C THR A 5 -29.62 -9.36 -3.18
N SER A 6 -29.54 -10.59 -2.65
CA SER A 6 -28.44 -11.02 -1.76
C SER A 6 -27.07 -10.72 -2.37
N ASP A 7 -26.95 -10.91 -3.69
CA ASP A 7 -25.72 -10.65 -4.44
C ASP A 7 -25.37 -9.15 -4.51
N GLU A 8 -26.36 -8.26 -4.57
CA GLU A 8 -26.13 -6.81 -4.49
C GLU A 8 -25.71 -6.36 -3.09
N LEU A 9 -26.26 -6.99 -2.05
CA LEU A 9 -25.81 -6.78 -0.67
C LEU A 9 -24.36 -7.27 -0.48
N HIS A 10 -24.00 -8.44 -1.01
CA HIS A 10 -22.62 -8.95 -0.98
C HIS A 10 -21.65 -8.07 -1.78
N LYS A 11 -22.13 -7.37 -2.83
CA LYS A 11 -21.30 -6.41 -3.58
C LYS A 11 -20.90 -5.18 -2.78
N GLN A 12 -21.83 -4.72 -1.94
CA GLN A 12 -21.65 -3.53 -1.11
C GLN A 12 -21.05 -3.81 0.26
N LEU A 13 -21.16 -5.05 0.74
CA LEU A 13 -20.86 -5.44 2.10
C LEU A 13 -19.96 -6.67 2.15
N THR A 14 -18.65 -6.42 2.09
CA THR A 14 -17.63 -7.46 2.23
C THR A 14 -17.06 -7.46 3.64
N VAL A 15 -17.04 -8.61 4.30
CA VAL A 15 -16.42 -8.83 5.62
C VAL A 15 -15.26 -9.78 5.46
N ILE A 16 -14.08 -9.36 5.89
CA ILE A 16 -12.90 -10.21 6.03
C ILE A 16 -12.60 -10.33 7.52
N PHE A 17 -12.69 -11.55 8.02
CA PHE A 17 -12.41 -11.88 9.41
C PHE A 17 -11.15 -12.76 9.48
N GLY A 18 -10.28 -12.48 10.44
CA GLY A 18 -9.09 -13.27 10.72
C GLY A 18 -8.91 -13.53 12.21
N PHE A 19 -8.36 -14.69 12.55
CA PHE A 19 -7.97 -15.10 13.88
C PHE A 19 -6.59 -15.77 13.86
N SER A 20 -5.79 -15.47 14.88
CA SER A 20 -4.53 -16.11 15.22
C SER A 20 -4.48 -16.30 16.73
N GLY A 21 -4.23 -17.52 17.17
CA GLY A 21 -4.28 -17.93 18.58
C GLY A 21 -2.99 -18.59 19.06
N GLN A 22 -3.02 -19.13 20.28
CA GLN A 22 -1.87 -19.70 20.98
C GLN A 22 -1.29 -20.96 20.34
N LEU A 23 -2.10 -21.73 19.61
CA LEU A 23 -1.67 -22.96 18.94
C LEU A 23 -1.00 -22.69 17.59
N ASP A 24 -0.72 -21.43 17.25
CA ASP A 24 -0.26 -20.97 15.93
C ASP A 24 -1.19 -21.44 14.79
N ILE A 25 -2.48 -21.64 15.08
CA ILE A 25 -3.49 -21.99 14.09
C ILE A 25 -4.19 -20.72 13.63
N GLU A 26 -3.89 -20.31 12.40
CA GLU A 26 -4.56 -19.18 11.76
C GLU A 26 -5.76 -19.63 10.93
N VAL A 27 -6.89 -18.98 11.17
CA VAL A 27 -8.13 -19.17 10.40
C VAL A 27 -8.73 -17.82 10.04
N GLY A 28 -9.45 -17.78 8.91
CA GLY A 28 -10.16 -16.59 8.48
C GLY A 28 -11.32 -16.96 7.56
N GLU A 29 -12.22 -16.01 7.36
CA GLU A 29 -13.36 -16.14 6.45
C GLU A 29 -13.57 -14.81 5.73
N ILE A 30 -13.93 -14.90 4.44
CA ILE A 30 -14.34 -13.75 3.64
C ILE A 30 -15.78 -13.97 3.21
N ILE A 31 -16.63 -12.99 3.52
CA ILE A 31 -17.99 -12.92 2.99
C ILE A 31 -18.03 -11.76 2.02
N GLY A 32 -18.19 -12.05 0.73
CA GLY A 32 -18.17 -11.05 -0.34
C GLY A 32 -18.52 -11.65 -1.70
N ILE A 33 -18.20 -10.91 -2.77
CA ILE A 33 -18.57 -11.24 -4.16
C ILE A 33 -17.77 -12.44 -4.72
N GLY A 34 -16.55 -12.62 -4.24
CA GLY A 34 -15.65 -13.69 -4.67
C GLY A 34 -15.78 -14.95 -3.83
N LYS A 35 -15.58 -16.10 -4.46
CA LYS A 35 -15.36 -17.38 -3.78
C LYS A 35 -13.87 -17.69 -3.83
N LEU A 36 -13.13 -17.24 -2.81
CA LEU A 36 -11.73 -17.65 -2.65
C LEU A 36 -11.65 -19.10 -2.16
N SER A 37 -10.60 -19.80 -2.58
CA SER A 37 -10.24 -21.08 -1.98
C SER A 37 -9.83 -20.91 -0.51
N GLU A 38 -9.82 -22.01 0.23
CA GLU A 38 -9.35 -22.02 1.62
C GLU A 38 -7.88 -21.60 1.74
N HIS A 39 -7.05 -22.05 0.79
CA HIS A 39 -5.64 -21.71 0.72
C HIS A 39 -5.42 -20.20 0.54
N GLU A 40 -6.14 -19.56 -0.38
CA GLU A 40 -6.02 -18.12 -0.64
C GLU A 40 -6.58 -17.30 0.53
N THR A 41 -7.66 -17.76 1.17
CA THR A 41 -8.20 -17.13 2.38
C THR A 41 -7.18 -17.14 3.52
N LYS A 42 -6.42 -18.24 3.68
CA LYS A 42 -5.32 -18.35 4.65
C LYS A 42 -4.20 -17.35 4.35
N LYS A 43 -3.68 -17.36 3.12
CA LYS A 43 -2.61 -16.43 2.70
C LYS A 43 -3.01 -14.97 2.94
N LEU A 44 -4.28 -14.64 2.65
CA LEU A 44 -4.81 -13.31 2.87
C LEU A 44 -4.82 -12.94 4.35
N THR A 45 -5.34 -13.84 5.19
CA THR A 45 -5.43 -13.64 6.65
C THR A 45 -4.04 -13.44 7.26
N GLN A 46 -3.07 -14.27 6.89
CA GLN A 46 -1.66 -14.14 7.27
C GLN A 46 -1.06 -12.79 6.90
N SER A 47 -1.32 -12.35 5.67
CA SER A 47 -0.81 -11.07 5.17
C SER A 47 -1.36 -9.90 5.98
N VAL A 48 -2.68 -9.89 6.26
CA VAL A 48 -3.33 -8.83 7.07
C VAL A 48 -2.80 -8.83 8.51
N LEU A 49 -2.69 -10.00 9.15
CA LEU A 49 -2.15 -10.12 10.52
C LEU A 49 -0.70 -9.61 10.60
N ARG A 50 0.15 -9.98 9.63
CA ARG A 50 1.52 -9.48 9.55
C ARG A 50 1.57 -7.96 9.40
N PHE A 51 0.71 -7.36 8.58
CA PHE A 51 0.62 -5.91 8.45
C PHE A 51 0.18 -5.25 9.76
N LEU A 52 -0.82 -5.79 10.46
CA LEU A 52 -1.28 -5.28 11.75
C LEU A 52 -0.16 -5.33 12.80
N ASN A 53 0.56 -6.45 12.89
CA ASN A 53 1.66 -6.62 13.86
C ASN A 53 2.79 -5.62 13.59
N ASN A 54 3.20 -5.46 12.33
CA ASN A 54 4.21 -4.48 11.94
C ASN A 54 3.75 -3.05 12.25
N TYR A 55 2.49 -2.73 11.96
CA TYR A 55 1.93 -1.39 12.19
C TYR A 55 1.83 -1.08 13.69
N ASN A 56 1.34 -2.03 14.51
CA ASN A 56 1.31 -1.88 15.96
C ASN A 56 2.71 -1.80 16.58
N SER A 57 3.68 -2.57 16.09
CA SER A 57 5.08 -2.45 16.55
C SER A 57 5.63 -1.05 16.30
N MET A 58 5.33 -0.47 15.14
CA MET A 58 5.71 0.91 14.82
C MET A 58 4.99 1.91 15.72
N LEU A 59 3.68 1.76 15.95
CA LEU A 59 2.93 2.65 16.86
C LEU A 59 3.45 2.60 18.31
N LYS A 60 3.84 1.41 18.79
CA LYS A 60 4.43 1.26 20.14
C LYS A 60 5.73 2.05 20.27
N ASP A 61 6.62 1.98 19.28
CA ASP A 61 7.90 2.71 19.30
C ASP A 61 7.72 4.23 19.11
N TYR A 62 6.96 4.63 18.09
CA TYR A 62 6.85 6.04 17.70
C TYR A 62 5.87 6.82 18.57
N ALA A 63 4.74 6.22 18.95
CA ALA A 63 3.62 6.91 19.58
C ALA A 63 3.26 6.40 20.99
N GLY A 64 3.85 5.30 21.47
CA GLY A 64 3.45 4.68 22.73
C GLY A 64 1.98 4.22 22.74
N CYS A 65 1.47 3.88 21.55
CA CYS A 65 0.06 3.56 21.34
C CYS A 65 -0.12 2.22 20.61
N THR A 66 -1.36 1.73 20.61
CA THR A 66 -1.82 0.63 19.76
C THR A 66 -3.00 1.08 18.91
N LEU A 67 -3.21 0.42 17.79
CA LEU A 67 -4.32 0.74 16.91
C LEU A 67 -5.65 0.30 17.54
N TYR A 68 -6.61 1.23 17.64
CA TYR A 68 -7.97 0.93 18.07
C TYR A 68 -8.91 0.68 16.88
N SER A 69 -8.88 1.56 15.88
CA SER A 69 -9.65 1.40 14.63
C SER A 69 -9.17 2.36 13.54
N ILE A 70 -9.45 2.03 12.27
CA ILE A 70 -9.25 2.93 11.13
C ILE A 70 -10.48 2.93 10.22
N GLU A 71 -10.99 4.12 9.89
CA GLU A 71 -11.98 4.32 8.83
C GLU A 71 -11.29 4.94 7.60
N PHE A 72 -11.63 4.39 6.43
CA PHE A 72 -11.21 4.86 5.13
C PHE A 72 -12.42 5.24 4.28
N GLU A 73 -12.28 6.31 3.50
CA GLU A 73 -13.20 6.66 2.42
C GLU A 73 -12.74 5.97 1.12
N LEU A 74 -13.68 5.44 0.34
CA LEU A 74 -13.42 4.81 -0.95
C LEU A 74 -13.96 5.67 -2.08
N GLU A 75 -13.05 6.17 -2.91
CA GLU A 75 -13.36 6.94 -4.11
C GLU A 75 -13.39 6.02 -5.34
N ASN A 76 -14.47 6.08 -6.12
CA ASN A 76 -14.56 5.34 -7.38
C ASN A 76 -13.92 6.14 -8.53
N LEU A 77 -12.79 5.64 -9.05
CA LEU A 77 -12.09 6.27 -10.17
C LEU A 77 -12.70 5.91 -11.54
N GLY A 78 -13.64 4.97 -11.59
CA GLY A 78 -14.24 4.47 -12.82
C GLY A 78 -15.32 5.38 -13.39
N LYS A 79 -14.97 6.27 -14.34
CA LYS A 79 -15.92 7.17 -15.04
C LYS A 79 -17.06 6.45 -15.79
N ARG A 80 -16.91 5.17 -16.14
CA ARG A 80 -17.88 4.39 -16.95
C ARG A 80 -18.94 3.63 -16.13
N ASN A 81 -18.75 3.50 -14.82
CA ASN A 81 -19.59 2.66 -13.94
C ASN A 81 -20.23 3.47 -12.80
N LEU A 82 -20.75 4.67 -13.08
CA LEU A 82 -21.50 5.47 -12.09
C LEU A 82 -22.74 4.72 -11.54
N VAL A 83 -23.23 3.72 -12.26
CA VAL A 83 -24.39 2.89 -11.90
C VAL A 83 -24.00 1.66 -11.04
N SER A 84 -22.72 1.28 -10.94
CA SER A 84 -22.33 0.12 -10.15
C SER A 84 -22.31 0.45 -8.65
N LEU A 85 -23.08 -0.30 -7.87
CA LEU A 85 -23.14 -0.23 -6.41
C LEU A 85 -21.79 -0.64 -5.79
N MET A 86 -20.89 0.32 -5.61
CA MET A 86 -19.57 0.14 -4.98
C MET A 86 -19.60 0.53 -3.50
N PRO A 87 -18.77 -0.08 -2.65
CA PRO A 87 -18.58 0.39 -1.28
C PRO A 87 -17.97 1.80 -1.29
N LYS A 88 -18.42 2.63 -0.35
CA LYS A 88 -17.94 4.01 -0.15
C LYS A 88 -17.03 4.16 1.06
N SER A 89 -17.00 3.15 1.93
CA SER A 89 -16.17 3.13 3.13
C SER A 89 -15.53 1.78 3.33
N MET A 90 -14.38 1.79 3.99
CA MET A 90 -13.71 0.61 4.50
C MET A 90 -13.38 0.85 5.98
N LEU A 91 -13.62 -0.13 6.82
CA LEU A 91 -13.40 -0.07 8.25
C LEU A 91 -12.52 -1.23 8.68
N PHE A 92 -11.43 -0.90 9.35
CA PHE A 92 -10.51 -1.87 9.93
C PHE A 92 -10.53 -1.79 11.45
N ILE A 93 -10.89 -2.89 12.10
CA ILE A 93 -10.90 -3.02 13.57
C ILE A 93 -10.06 -4.25 13.96
N PRO A 94 -8.88 -4.04 14.57
CA PRO A 94 -8.14 -5.12 15.20
C PRO A 94 -8.77 -5.45 16.57
N GLY A 95 -8.71 -6.71 16.96
CA GLY A 95 -9.05 -7.20 18.29
C GLY A 95 -7.93 -8.01 18.91
N SER A 96 -7.87 -7.99 20.23
CA SER A 96 -6.83 -8.70 20.99
C SER A 96 -7.36 -9.14 22.34
N TYR A 97 -7.18 -10.42 22.65
CA TYR A 97 -7.53 -10.98 23.95
C TYR A 97 -6.49 -12.02 24.34
N LYS A 98 -5.76 -11.79 25.45
CA LYS A 98 -4.57 -12.57 25.83
C LYS A 98 -3.60 -12.67 24.65
N ASP A 99 -3.23 -13.88 24.23
CA ASP A 99 -2.34 -14.13 23.09
C ASP A 99 -3.08 -14.26 21.75
N CYS A 100 -4.42 -14.13 21.76
CA CYS A 100 -5.22 -14.20 20.55
C CYS A 100 -5.35 -12.83 19.88
N ASN A 101 -5.09 -12.79 18.58
CA ASN A 101 -5.37 -11.65 17.72
C ASN A 101 -6.56 -11.98 16.81
N THR A 102 -7.52 -11.06 16.77
CA THR A 102 -8.62 -11.07 15.81
C THR A 102 -8.59 -9.81 14.97
N LEU A 103 -9.23 -9.86 13.80
CA LEU A 103 -9.40 -8.65 13.00
C LEU A 103 -10.67 -8.72 12.18
N MET A 104 -11.19 -7.54 11.89
CA MET A 104 -12.28 -7.32 10.95
C MET A 104 -11.90 -6.22 9.97
N LEU A 105 -11.94 -6.54 8.69
CA LEU A 105 -11.99 -5.54 7.61
C LEU A 105 -13.38 -5.60 6.99
N LEU A 106 -14.08 -4.47 6.99
CA LEU A 106 -15.42 -4.33 6.46
C LEU A 106 -15.42 -3.31 5.33
N LEU A 107 -15.95 -3.65 4.17
CA LEU A 107 -16.33 -2.69 3.14
C LEU A 107 -17.83 -2.44 3.22
N ALA A 108 -18.26 -1.18 3.14
CA ALA A 108 -19.65 -0.80 3.33
C ALA A 108 -20.12 0.29 2.34
N PRO A 109 -21.44 0.39 2.06
CA PRO A 109 -21.98 1.29 1.02
C PRO A 109 -22.05 2.77 1.42
N GLU A 110 -21.96 3.10 2.71
CA GLU A 110 -22.04 4.46 3.24
C GLU A 110 -20.97 4.63 4.34
N MET A 111 -20.43 5.84 4.53
CA MET A 111 -19.55 6.15 5.68
C MET A 111 -20.35 6.09 6.98
N SER A 112 -19.69 5.88 8.12
CA SER A 112 -20.32 5.94 9.45
C SER A 112 -21.59 5.06 9.62
N LEU A 113 -21.65 3.90 8.96
CA LEU A 113 -22.69 2.88 9.19
C LEU A 113 -22.49 2.08 10.48
N VAL A 114 -21.26 2.04 10.98
CA VAL A 114 -20.84 1.12 12.03
C VAL A 114 -20.51 1.88 13.32
N ASP A 115 -21.05 1.39 14.43
CA ASP A 115 -20.69 1.85 15.76
C ASP A 115 -19.34 1.24 16.12
N TYR A 116 -18.28 2.05 16.03
CA TYR A 116 -16.91 1.62 16.28
C TYR A 116 -16.77 0.97 17.64
N THR A 117 -17.40 1.54 18.66
CA THR A 117 -17.36 1.05 20.03
C THR A 117 -18.05 -0.29 20.14
N LYS A 118 -19.30 -0.41 19.67
CA LYS A 118 -20.02 -1.70 19.71
C LYS A 118 -19.38 -2.78 18.85
N SER A 119 -18.78 -2.39 17.72
CA SER A 119 -18.11 -3.35 16.82
C SER A 119 -16.78 -3.81 17.39
N ARG A 120 -16.08 -2.93 18.12
CA ARG A 120 -14.90 -3.28 18.91
C ARG A 120 -15.26 -4.26 20.02
N GLU A 121 -16.28 -3.94 20.83
CA GLU A 121 -16.79 -4.82 21.88
C GLU A 121 -17.17 -6.20 21.32
N ALA A 122 -17.89 -6.23 20.21
CA ALA A 122 -18.25 -7.47 19.54
C ALA A 122 -17.00 -8.26 19.09
N ILE A 123 -15.97 -7.59 18.57
CA ILE A 123 -14.73 -8.25 18.15
C ILE A 123 -13.92 -8.76 19.35
N ASP A 124 -13.87 -8.02 20.45
CA ASP A 124 -13.16 -8.45 21.67
C ASP A 124 -13.87 -9.63 22.34
N ASP A 125 -15.21 -9.61 22.39
CA ASP A 125 -16.00 -10.75 22.86
C ASP A 125 -15.83 -11.98 21.95
N LEU A 126 -15.67 -11.77 20.65
CA LEU A 126 -15.30 -12.85 19.73
C LEU A 126 -13.90 -13.37 20.02
N GLY A 127 -12.92 -12.51 20.30
CA GLY A 127 -11.58 -12.91 20.71
C GLY A 127 -11.58 -13.82 21.93
N LYS A 128 -12.42 -13.52 22.93
CA LYS A 128 -12.63 -14.37 24.12
C LYS A 128 -13.19 -15.74 23.75
N LEU A 129 -14.29 -15.77 22.98
CA LEU A 129 -14.92 -17.02 22.56
C LEU A 129 -13.97 -17.90 21.74
N TYR A 130 -13.13 -17.29 20.92
CA TYR A 130 -12.12 -18.03 20.16
C TYR A 130 -11.05 -18.65 21.04
N PHE A 131 -10.56 -17.90 22.02
CA PHE A 131 -9.62 -18.40 23.00
C PHE A 131 -10.20 -19.61 23.75
N GLU A 132 -11.46 -19.54 24.19
CA GLU A 132 -12.15 -20.66 24.83
C GLU A 132 -12.29 -21.89 23.92
N VAL A 133 -12.61 -21.68 22.63
CA VAL A 133 -12.68 -22.76 21.64
C VAL A 133 -11.30 -23.36 21.39
N GLU A 134 -10.26 -22.54 21.33
CA GLU A 134 -8.87 -22.97 21.13
C GLU A 134 -8.39 -23.84 22.30
N GLU A 135 -8.68 -23.44 23.54
CA GLU A 135 -8.43 -24.27 24.73
C GLU A 135 -9.21 -25.60 24.68
N ALA A 136 -10.48 -25.57 24.25
CA ALA A 136 -11.33 -26.76 24.21
C ALA A 136 -10.88 -27.82 23.18
N ILE A 137 -10.24 -27.38 22.08
CA ILE A 137 -9.73 -28.25 21.02
C ILE A 137 -8.26 -28.63 21.20
N ASP A 138 -7.56 -28.10 22.20
CA ASP A 138 -6.20 -28.50 22.53
C ASP A 138 -6.17 -29.86 23.24
N ARG A 139 -6.71 -30.87 22.55
CA ARG A 139 -6.77 -32.25 23.02
C ARG A 139 -5.77 -33.10 22.25
N PRO A 140 -5.00 -33.97 22.92
CA PRO A 140 -4.00 -34.81 22.26
C PRO A 140 -4.62 -35.75 21.21
N GLU A 141 -5.91 -36.08 21.29
CA GLU A 141 -6.59 -36.94 20.31
C GLU A 141 -6.89 -36.23 18.98
N LEU A 142 -6.91 -34.89 18.96
CA LEU A 142 -7.23 -34.12 17.76
C LEU A 142 -5.96 -33.77 17.00
N GLU A 143 -5.84 -34.23 15.77
CA GLU A 143 -4.78 -33.82 14.86
C GLU A 143 -4.92 -32.34 14.45
N LYS A 144 -3.81 -31.74 14.00
CA LYS A 144 -3.76 -30.32 13.62
C LYS A 144 -4.82 -29.93 12.58
N GLU A 145 -5.08 -30.80 11.60
CA GLU A 145 -6.11 -30.55 10.58
C GLU A 145 -7.53 -30.57 11.15
N GLN A 146 -7.81 -31.45 12.10
CA GLN A 146 -9.10 -31.54 12.76
C GLN A 146 -9.38 -30.31 13.62
N ARG A 147 -8.40 -29.90 14.44
CA ARG A 147 -8.46 -28.65 15.24
C ARG A 147 -8.75 -27.45 14.35
N ARG A 148 -8.04 -27.36 13.22
CA ARG A 148 -8.21 -26.31 12.23
C ARG A 148 -9.60 -26.29 11.61
N LYS A 149 -10.17 -27.45 11.26
CA LYS A 149 -11.52 -27.57 10.71
C LYS A 149 -12.58 -27.05 11.68
N VAL A 150 -12.40 -27.29 12.99
CA VAL A 150 -13.28 -26.75 14.04
C VAL A 150 -13.19 -25.23 14.06
N LEU A 151 -11.99 -24.66 14.22
CA LEU A 151 -11.78 -23.20 14.25
C LEU A 151 -12.33 -22.50 13.01
N LYS A 152 -12.18 -23.11 11.82
CA LYS A 152 -12.72 -22.58 10.57
C LYS A 152 -14.26 -22.52 10.56
N ASN A 153 -14.92 -23.56 11.08
CA ASN A 153 -16.39 -23.55 11.16
C ASN A 153 -16.88 -22.43 12.09
N PHE A 154 -16.15 -22.15 13.17
CA PHE A 154 -16.40 -21.00 14.03
C PHE A 154 -16.18 -19.67 13.28
N ALA A 155 -15.08 -19.53 12.54
CA ALA A 155 -14.79 -18.34 11.71
C ALA A 155 -15.91 -18.00 10.76
N LYS A 156 -16.42 -19.01 10.07
CA LYS A 156 -17.53 -18.84 9.15
C LYS A 156 -18.81 -18.35 9.84
N ARG A 157 -19.20 -18.99 10.95
CA ARG A 157 -20.40 -18.61 11.70
C ARG A 157 -20.30 -17.18 12.24
N PHE A 158 -19.13 -16.80 12.72
CA PHE A 158 -18.91 -15.46 13.28
C PHE A 158 -18.83 -14.37 12.22
N ALA A 159 -18.17 -14.62 11.09
CA ALA A 159 -18.19 -13.69 9.98
C ALA A 159 -19.64 -13.40 9.53
N LEU A 160 -20.50 -14.42 9.46
CA LEU A 160 -21.92 -14.27 9.11
C LEU A 160 -22.68 -13.47 10.19
N LYS A 161 -22.41 -13.73 11.46
CA LYS A 161 -22.98 -12.97 12.58
C LYS A 161 -22.57 -11.49 12.54
N LEU A 162 -21.28 -11.21 12.30
CA LEU A 162 -20.75 -9.85 12.14
C LEU A 162 -21.42 -9.14 10.97
N GLN A 163 -21.55 -9.82 9.83
CA GLN A 163 -22.27 -9.30 8.66
C GLN A 163 -23.71 -8.91 9.01
N GLY A 164 -24.45 -9.80 9.69
CA GLY A 164 -25.81 -9.54 10.14
C GLY A 164 -25.91 -8.37 11.14
N ASN A 165 -24.97 -8.28 12.08
CA ASN A 165 -24.90 -7.18 13.05
C ASN A 165 -24.66 -5.83 12.37
N VAL A 166 -23.77 -5.77 11.38
CA VAL A 166 -23.50 -4.55 10.60
C VAL A 166 -24.74 -4.13 9.82
N ILE A 167 -25.44 -5.07 9.18
CA ILE A 167 -26.70 -4.81 8.47
C ILE A 167 -27.76 -4.26 9.45
N LYS A 168 -27.90 -4.88 10.62
CA LYS A 168 -28.84 -4.41 11.67
C LYS A 168 -28.48 -3.02 12.19
N GLY A 169 -27.19 -2.73 12.37
CA GLY A 169 -26.68 -1.43 12.78
C GLY A 169 -27.06 -0.31 11.80
N LYS A 170 -26.95 -0.58 10.49
CA LYS A 170 -27.40 0.34 9.42
C LYS A 170 -28.87 0.72 9.57
N TRP A 171 -29.74 -0.27 9.82
CA TRP A 171 -31.17 -0.03 9.99
C TRP A 171 -31.48 0.74 11.27
N ASN A 172 -30.85 0.36 12.38
CA ASN A 172 -31.06 1.03 13.67
C ASN A 172 -30.62 2.50 13.65
N ARG A 173 -29.52 2.85 12.96
CA ARG A 173 -29.06 4.24 12.83
C ARG A 173 -29.98 5.10 11.97
N LYS A 174 -30.45 4.57 10.84
CA LYS A 174 -31.44 5.26 9.99
C LYS A 174 -32.74 5.56 10.75
N MET A 175 -33.06 4.77 11.78
CA MET A 175 -34.30 4.87 12.54
C MET A 175 -34.18 5.70 13.83
N ILE A 176 -33.05 5.68 14.53
CA ILE A 176 -32.96 6.15 15.93
C ILE A 176 -32.00 7.34 16.10
N GLY A 177 -31.05 7.58 15.20
CA GLY A 177 -30.12 8.73 15.24
C GLY A 177 -29.38 8.88 16.58
N ILE A 178 -28.21 8.24 16.73
CA ILE A 178 -27.43 8.35 17.97
C ILE A 178 -26.10 9.07 17.72
N THR A 179 -25.92 10.20 18.39
CA THR A 179 -24.68 10.97 18.51
C THR A 179 -24.19 10.92 19.96
N SER A 180 -23.48 9.86 20.33
CA SER A 180 -22.69 9.84 21.58
C SER A 180 -21.21 9.94 21.21
N GLY A 181 -20.73 11.16 20.97
CA GLY A 181 -19.31 11.43 20.80
C GLY A 181 -18.66 11.73 22.15
N ILE A 182 -17.47 11.16 22.39
CA ILE A 182 -16.57 11.63 23.44
C ILE A 182 -16.15 13.07 23.07
N LYS A 183 -16.10 13.98 24.05
CA LYS A 183 -15.58 15.33 23.81
C LYS A 183 -14.06 15.23 23.69
N GLU A 184 -13.54 15.58 22.53
CA GLU A 184 -12.11 15.54 22.26
C GLU A 184 -11.62 16.93 21.83
N ASP A 185 -10.46 17.34 22.31
CA ASP A 185 -9.87 18.63 21.99
C ASP A 185 -8.83 18.50 20.87
N LEU A 186 -8.98 19.32 19.83
CA LEU A 186 -7.96 19.48 18.78
C LEU A 186 -6.72 20.11 19.37
N TYR A 187 -5.56 19.46 19.21
CA TYR A 187 -4.29 20.00 19.68
C TYR A 187 -3.21 20.14 18.62
N LEU A 188 -3.30 19.44 17.49
CA LEU A 188 -2.35 19.57 16.38
C LEU A 188 -3.06 19.52 15.03
N SER A 189 -2.69 20.42 14.12
CA SER A 189 -3.08 20.38 12.71
C SER A 189 -1.85 20.37 11.82
N VAL A 190 -1.89 19.59 10.74
CA VAL A 190 -0.79 19.43 9.78
C VAL A 190 -1.33 19.53 8.37
N ASN A 191 -0.73 20.38 7.55
CA ASN A 191 -0.99 20.38 6.11
C ASN A 191 0.09 19.54 5.42
N ILE A 192 -0.32 18.57 4.64
CA ILE A 192 0.55 17.58 4.02
C ILE A 192 0.35 17.66 2.51
N GLN A 193 1.43 17.88 1.77
CA GLN A 193 1.44 17.68 0.33
C GLN A 193 1.41 16.17 0.04
N LYS A 194 0.56 15.76 -0.90
CA LYS A 194 0.40 14.35 -1.29
C LYS A 194 0.61 14.15 -2.78
N GLU A 195 1.03 12.95 -3.12
CA GLU A 195 1.00 12.40 -4.48
C GLU A 195 0.19 11.10 -4.46
N VAL A 196 -0.42 10.73 -5.58
CA VAL A 196 -1.04 9.41 -5.76
C VAL A 196 -0.16 8.60 -6.70
N LYS A 197 0.33 7.44 -6.22
CA LYS A 197 0.91 6.42 -7.10
C LYS A 197 -0.22 5.62 -7.72
N TRP A 198 -0.56 5.92 -8.97
CA TRP A 198 -1.75 5.39 -9.64
C TRP A 198 -1.69 3.87 -9.89
N LYS A 199 -0.50 3.32 -10.11
CA LYS A 199 -0.30 1.87 -10.28
C LYS A 199 -0.76 1.05 -9.08
N ASN A 200 -0.36 1.49 -7.87
CA ASN A 200 -0.70 0.80 -6.61
C ASN A 200 -1.91 1.45 -5.91
N LYS A 201 -2.40 2.57 -6.42
CA LYS A 201 -3.43 3.43 -5.81
C LYS A 201 -3.10 3.79 -4.37
N GLU A 202 -1.84 4.17 -4.18
CA GLU A 202 -1.29 4.53 -2.89
C GLU A 202 -1.14 6.04 -2.80
N ILE A 203 -1.59 6.63 -1.69
CA ILE A 203 -1.35 8.04 -1.39
C ILE A 203 -0.02 8.16 -0.67
N ILE A 204 0.88 9.00 -1.19
CA ILE A 204 2.19 9.24 -0.59
C ILE A 204 2.22 10.65 -0.01
N PRO A 205 2.28 10.78 1.33
CA PRO A 205 2.64 12.03 1.99
C PRO A 205 4.09 12.42 1.68
N LEU A 206 4.30 13.64 1.17
CA LEU A 206 5.61 14.17 0.78
C LEU A 206 6.14 15.16 1.82
N LYS A 207 5.79 16.44 1.67
CA LYS A 207 6.18 17.55 2.56
C LYS A 207 5.03 17.90 3.51
N SER A 208 5.35 18.36 4.71
CA SER A 208 4.34 18.76 5.70
C SER A 208 4.69 20.11 6.33
N SER A 209 3.68 20.94 6.55
CA SER A 209 3.76 22.13 7.39
C SER A 209 2.90 21.94 8.64
N PHE A 210 3.52 22.12 9.79
CA PHE A 210 2.89 21.87 11.08
C PHE A 210 2.39 23.17 11.70
N SER A 211 1.20 23.13 12.28
CA SER A 211 0.74 24.22 13.15
C SER A 211 1.38 24.10 14.53
N VAL A 212 1.46 25.24 15.23
CA VAL A 212 1.82 25.27 16.64
C VAL A 212 0.73 24.53 17.43
N PRO A 213 1.10 23.57 18.30
CA PRO A 213 0.13 22.85 19.11
C PRO A 213 -0.71 23.82 19.95
N ARG A 214 -2.05 23.68 19.92
CA ARG A 214 -2.96 24.50 20.73
C ARG A 214 -3.52 23.66 21.85
N LEU A 215 -2.99 23.84 23.06
CA LEU A 215 -3.48 23.14 24.25
C LEU A 215 -4.31 24.08 25.10
N ASN A 216 -5.63 23.91 25.07
CA ASN A 216 -6.56 24.58 25.98
C ASN A 216 -6.55 23.89 27.36
N LEU A 217 -5.38 23.74 27.99
CA LEU A 217 -5.13 23.04 29.27
C LEU A 217 -4.47 23.98 30.28
N MET A 218 -4.64 23.73 31.59
CA MET A 218 -3.90 24.46 32.63
C MET A 218 -2.40 24.13 32.56
N LYS A 219 -1.53 25.06 32.99
CA LYS A 219 -0.06 24.91 32.88
C LYS A 219 0.48 23.60 33.50
N LYS A 220 -0.10 23.13 34.61
CA LYS A 220 0.28 21.86 35.25
C LYS A 220 -0.09 20.65 34.37
N GLU A 221 -1.32 20.65 33.84
CA GLU A 221 -1.85 19.60 32.94
C GLU A 221 -1.12 19.54 31.59
N GLN A 222 -0.60 20.67 31.10
CA GLN A 222 0.12 20.74 29.83
C GLN A 222 1.40 19.88 29.83
N PHE A 223 2.17 19.89 30.93
CA PHE A 223 3.39 19.09 31.01
C PHE A 223 3.07 17.59 31.03
N ASP A 224 2.04 17.19 31.77
CA ASP A 224 1.60 15.80 31.79
C ASP A 224 1.03 15.35 30.46
N PHE A 225 0.28 16.22 29.76
CA PHE A 225 -0.17 15.93 28.40
C PHE A 225 1.01 15.69 27.44
N MET A 226 2.10 16.45 27.54
CA MET A 226 3.30 16.28 26.69
C MET A 226 4.00 14.93 26.90
N LYS A 227 3.80 14.26 28.03
CA LYS A 227 4.29 12.88 28.26
C LYS A 227 3.56 11.86 27.37
N HIS A 228 2.39 12.19 26.81
CA HIS A 228 1.57 11.27 26.02
C HIS A 228 1.18 11.81 24.63
N TRP A 229 1.47 13.07 24.30
CA TRP A 229 1.03 13.71 23.05
C TRP A 229 1.65 13.12 21.78
N LEU A 230 0.95 13.18 20.65
CA LEU A 230 1.58 12.90 19.35
C LEU A 230 2.26 14.17 18.82
N ASN A 231 3.59 14.14 18.69
CA ASN A 231 4.32 15.26 18.10
C ASN A 231 4.27 15.24 16.56
N GLN A 232 4.79 16.30 15.96
CA GLN A 232 4.76 16.56 14.52
C GLN A 232 5.38 15.42 13.70
N SER A 233 6.62 15.03 13.99
CA SER A 233 7.34 13.98 13.26
C SER A 233 6.65 12.62 13.38
N THR A 234 6.21 12.25 14.59
CA THR A 234 5.47 11.01 14.87
C THR A 234 4.18 10.96 14.05
N SER A 235 3.46 12.07 14.00
CA SER A 235 2.20 12.18 13.27
C SER A 235 2.39 12.01 11.76
N LEU A 236 3.48 12.54 11.19
CA LEU A 236 3.83 12.33 9.78
C LEU A 236 4.17 10.86 9.48
N VAL A 237 4.90 10.20 10.38
CA VAL A 237 5.22 8.77 10.26
C VAL A 237 3.95 7.92 10.31
N ILE A 238 3.04 8.23 11.24
CA ILE A 238 1.72 7.58 11.31
C ILE A 238 0.97 7.79 10.00
N ALA A 239 0.85 9.02 9.49
CA ALA A 239 0.16 9.32 8.24
C ALA A 239 0.72 8.53 7.04
N LYS A 240 2.04 8.51 6.86
CA LYS A 240 2.72 7.75 5.79
C LYS A 240 2.40 6.27 5.86
N ASN A 241 2.54 5.67 7.05
CA ASN A 241 2.28 4.25 7.23
C ASN A 241 0.79 3.91 7.13
N THR A 242 -0.11 4.80 7.55
CA THR A 242 -1.55 4.62 7.37
C THR A 242 -1.91 4.60 5.89
N CYS A 243 -1.46 5.58 5.09
CA CYS A 243 -1.75 5.58 3.66
C CYS A 243 -1.27 4.30 2.94
N LYS A 244 -0.09 3.80 3.32
CA LYS A 244 0.42 2.51 2.84
C LYS A 244 -0.44 1.34 3.27
N LEU A 245 -0.84 1.29 4.55
CA LEU A 245 -1.74 0.28 5.08
C LEU A 245 -3.10 0.30 4.36
N THR A 246 -3.65 1.49 4.11
CA THR A 246 -4.90 1.71 3.37
C THR A 246 -4.86 1.04 1.99
N ALA A 247 -3.81 1.31 1.21
CA ALA A 247 -3.64 0.74 -0.12
C ALA A 247 -3.51 -0.79 -0.08
N ASN A 248 -2.71 -1.30 0.86
CA ASN A 248 -2.52 -2.74 1.04
C ASN A 248 -3.83 -3.45 1.44
N LEU A 249 -4.59 -2.89 2.39
CA LEU A 249 -5.87 -3.47 2.81
C LEU A 249 -6.89 -3.51 1.68
N LEU A 250 -6.99 -2.45 0.87
CA LEU A 250 -7.85 -2.45 -0.31
C LEU A 250 -7.39 -3.47 -1.36
N GLN A 251 -6.08 -3.59 -1.60
CA GLN A 251 -5.52 -4.60 -2.51
C GLN A 251 -5.83 -6.03 -2.03
N LEU A 252 -5.73 -6.28 -0.73
CA LEU A 252 -6.08 -7.55 -0.10
C LEU A 252 -7.59 -7.84 -0.25
N ALA A 253 -8.45 -6.86 0.04
CA ALA A 253 -9.89 -7.00 -0.18
C ALA A 253 -10.22 -7.28 -1.65
N ASN A 254 -9.47 -6.68 -2.58
CA ASN A 254 -9.60 -6.91 -4.01
C ASN A 254 -9.27 -8.34 -4.44
N THR A 255 -8.19 -8.93 -3.91
CA THR A 255 -7.87 -10.34 -4.14
C THR A 255 -9.03 -11.24 -3.72
N GLY A 256 -9.70 -10.89 -2.61
CA GLY A 256 -10.93 -11.52 -2.11
C GLY A 256 -12.12 -11.56 -3.08
N THR A 257 -12.11 -10.77 -4.15
CA THR A 257 -13.24 -10.66 -5.08
C THR A 257 -13.09 -11.48 -6.35
N ILE A 258 -11.95 -12.12 -6.58
CA ILE A 258 -11.72 -12.85 -7.83
C ILE A 258 -12.44 -14.20 -7.79
N SER A 259 -13.18 -14.52 -8.83
CA SER A 259 -13.79 -15.85 -9.02
C SER A 259 -12.80 -16.79 -9.72
N GLU A 260 -12.46 -17.91 -9.09
CA GLU A 260 -11.57 -18.93 -9.67
C GLU A 260 -12.11 -19.48 -10.99
N THR A 261 -13.43 -19.70 -11.07
CA THR A 261 -14.10 -20.12 -12.30
C THR A 261 -13.92 -19.09 -13.42
N GLN A 262 -13.99 -17.79 -13.11
CA GLN A 262 -13.73 -16.74 -14.11
C GLN A 262 -12.26 -16.72 -14.56
N LYS A 263 -11.30 -17.00 -13.67
CA LYS A 263 -9.88 -17.13 -14.03
C LYS A 263 -9.66 -18.30 -14.98
N GLN A 264 -10.25 -19.45 -14.68
CA GLN A 264 -10.13 -20.66 -15.50
C GLN A 264 -10.72 -20.45 -16.90
N ILE A 265 -11.89 -19.80 -16.98
CA ILE A 265 -12.51 -19.45 -18.27
C ILE A 265 -11.64 -18.47 -19.07
N LEU A 266 -11.05 -17.47 -18.41
CA LEU A 266 -10.14 -16.53 -19.06
C LEU A 266 -8.93 -17.26 -19.68
N ILE A 267 -8.34 -18.21 -18.95
CA ILE A 267 -7.23 -19.03 -19.46
C ILE A 267 -7.67 -19.86 -20.65
N ALA A 268 -8.83 -20.52 -20.56
CA ALA A 268 -9.37 -21.31 -21.66
C ALA A 268 -9.60 -20.48 -22.91
N PHE A 269 -10.14 -19.25 -22.77
CA PHE A 269 -10.30 -18.32 -23.89
C PHE A 269 -8.95 -17.94 -24.52
N LEU A 270 -7.99 -17.48 -23.71
CA LEU A 270 -6.70 -17.01 -24.22
C LEU A 270 -5.90 -18.14 -24.89
N LYS A 271 -5.90 -19.36 -24.31
CA LYS A 271 -5.30 -20.54 -24.94
C LYS A 271 -5.96 -20.86 -26.29
N SER A 272 -7.29 -20.80 -26.34
CA SER A 272 -8.03 -21.05 -27.60
C SER A 272 -7.74 -19.99 -28.67
N PHE A 273 -7.55 -18.73 -28.26
CA PHE A 273 -7.18 -17.66 -29.18
C PHE A 273 -5.77 -17.86 -29.73
N ILE A 274 -4.79 -18.24 -28.89
CA ILE A 274 -3.44 -18.60 -29.34
C ILE A 274 -3.50 -19.75 -30.34
N ASP A 275 -4.20 -20.85 -30.00
CA ASP A 275 -4.33 -22.02 -30.87
C ASP A 275 -5.00 -21.68 -32.22
N TYR A 276 -5.95 -20.75 -32.23
CA TYR A 276 -6.59 -20.23 -33.45
C TYR A 276 -5.60 -19.43 -34.31
N SER A 277 -4.86 -18.53 -33.68
CA SER A 277 -3.97 -17.58 -34.34
C SER A 277 -2.62 -18.17 -34.78
N GLU A 278 -2.10 -19.18 -34.07
CA GLU A 278 -0.77 -19.74 -34.30
C GLU A 278 -0.68 -20.79 -35.41
N GLN A 279 -1.78 -21.06 -36.13
CA GLN A 279 -1.78 -21.97 -37.28
C GLN A 279 -0.81 -21.53 -38.40
N ASN A 280 -0.30 -20.28 -38.40
CA ASN A 280 0.63 -19.75 -39.41
C ASN A 280 1.84 -18.94 -38.90
N LYS A 281 2.08 -18.82 -37.57
CA LYS A 281 3.17 -18.01 -36.95
C LYS A 281 3.39 -16.61 -37.59
N LYS A 282 2.32 -15.92 -37.98
CA LYS A 282 2.41 -14.61 -38.64
C LYS A 282 2.84 -13.53 -37.64
N LEU A 283 3.76 -12.67 -38.07
CA LEU A 283 4.02 -11.40 -37.38
C LEU A 283 2.90 -10.42 -37.73
N VAL A 284 2.30 -9.82 -36.71
CA VAL A 284 1.17 -8.91 -36.87
C VAL A 284 1.47 -7.56 -36.22
N THR A 285 0.86 -6.51 -36.73
CA THR A 285 0.84 -5.19 -36.07
C THR A 285 -0.19 -5.16 -34.94
N PHE A 286 -0.14 -4.13 -34.09
CA PHE A 286 -1.14 -3.97 -33.02
C PHE A 286 -2.58 -3.83 -33.53
N ASP A 287 -2.76 -3.09 -34.63
CA ASP A 287 -4.09 -2.92 -35.23
C ASP A 287 -4.60 -4.25 -35.82
N GLN A 288 -3.70 -5.09 -36.35
CA GLN A 288 -4.02 -6.45 -36.79
C GLN A 288 -4.35 -7.39 -35.61
N PHE A 289 -3.55 -7.37 -34.55
CA PHE A 289 -3.84 -8.12 -33.31
C PHE A 289 -5.22 -7.78 -32.75
N LYS A 290 -5.56 -6.48 -32.70
CA LYS A 290 -6.87 -6.00 -32.25
C LYS A 290 -8.00 -6.54 -33.12
N SER A 291 -7.85 -6.47 -34.44
CA SER A 291 -8.85 -6.99 -35.38
C SER A 291 -9.03 -8.51 -35.24
N GLU A 292 -7.94 -9.24 -35.05
CA GLU A 292 -7.96 -10.69 -34.94
C GLU A 292 -8.64 -11.17 -33.66
N ILE A 293 -8.32 -10.57 -32.50
CA ILE A 293 -9.02 -10.89 -31.25
C ILE A 293 -10.49 -10.47 -31.28
N GLU A 294 -10.81 -9.35 -31.95
CA GLU A 294 -12.20 -8.92 -32.16
C GLU A 294 -12.98 -9.94 -33.00
N SER A 295 -12.38 -10.47 -34.07
CA SER A 295 -12.96 -11.52 -34.90
C SER A 295 -13.13 -12.85 -34.15
N PHE A 296 -12.18 -13.18 -33.28
CA PHE A 296 -12.21 -14.42 -32.52
C PHE A 296 -13.34 -14.46 -31.48
N TYR A 297 -13.81 -13.31 -30.96
CA TYR A 297 -14.98 -13.29 -30.07
C TYR A 297 -16.21 -13.93 -30.72
N THR A 298 -16.50 -13.56 -31.97
CA THR A 298 -17.66 -14.08 -32.71
C THR A 298 -17.55 -15.60 -32.92
N ILE A 299 -16.34 -16.08 -33.20
CA ILE A 299 -16.05 -17.52 -33.36
C ILE A 299 -16.21 -18.24 -32.02
N TYR A 300 -15.69 -17.66 -30.94
CA TYR A 300 -15.79 -18.24 -29.61
C TYR A 300 -17.24 -18.31 -29.10
N GLU A 301 -18.08 -17.32 -29.43
CA GLU A 301 -19.52 -17.37 -29.15
C GLU A 301 -20.20 -18.58 -29.84
N GLN A 302 -19.80 -18.92 -31.07
CA GLN A 302 -20.28 -20.13 -31.74
C GLN A 302 -19.80 -21.40 -31.02
N TYR A 303 -18.56 -21.42 -30.52
CA TYR A 303 -18.06 -22.56 -29.73
C TYR A 303 -18.85 -22.74 -28.42
N LEU A 304 -19.27 -21.63 -27.79
CA LEU A 304 -20.13 -21.68 -26.61
C LEU A 304 -21.51 -22.25 -26.89
N GLU A 305 -22.14 -21.88 -28.00
CA GLU A 305 -23.44 -22.48 -28.38
C GLU A 305 -23.33 -24.00 -28.58
N ASN A 306 -22.24 -24.48 -29.19
CA ASN A 306 -21.99 -25.92 -29.30
C ASN A 306 -21.79 -26.60 -27.93
N PHE A 307 -21.06 -25.95 -27.02
CA PHE A 307 -20.90 -26.44 -25.65
C PHE A 307 -22.26 -26.52 -24.92
N LYS A 308 -23.12 -25.51 -25.08
CA LYS A 308 -24.48 -25.50 -24.50
C LYS A 308 -25.34 -26.62 -25.07
N GLU A 309 -25.27 -26.86 -26.38
CA GLU A 309 -26.02 -27.93 -27.03
C GLU A 309 -25.59 -29.31 -26.50
N LYS A 310 -24.27 -29.61 -26.51
CA LYS A 310 -23.73 -30.86 -25.95
C LYS A 310 -24.12 -31.02 -24.46
N SER A 311 -24.03 -29.95 -23.68
CA SER A 311 -24.41 -29.95 -22.25
C SER A 311 -25.92 -30.17 -22.04
N THR A 312 -26.76 -29.57 -22.89
CA THR A 312 -28.23 -29.71 -22.82
C THR A 312 -28.66 -31.14 -23.17
N ASN A 313 -27.98 -31.76 -24.14
CA ASN A 313 -28.22 -33.17 -24.49
C ASN A 313 -27.89 -34.10 -23.32
N PHE A 314 -26.82 -33.82 -22.56
CA PHE A 314 -26.52 -34.54 -21.32
C PHE A 314 -27.60 -34.33 -20.24
N ILE A 315 -28.05 -33.10 -20.01
CA ILE A 315 -29.14 -32.81 -19.05
C ILE A 315 -30.40 -33.60 -19.43
N LYS A 316 -30.73 -33.69 -20.72
CA LYS A 316 -31.89 -34.39 -21.25
C LYS A 316 -31.78 -35.93 -21.20
N SER A 317 -30.59 -36.49 -20.98
CA SER A 317 -30.42 -37.95 -20.90
C SER A 317 -31.14 -38.58 -19.70
N GLY A 318 -31.40 -37.79 -18.65
CA GLY A 318 -32.09 -38.25 -17.44
C GLY A 318 -31.31 -39.28 -16.61
N GLU A 319 -30.03 -39.49 -16.87
CA GLU A 319 -29.21 -40.47 -16.15
C GLU A 319 -29.14 -40.18 -14.64
N ILE A 320 -29.09 -41.26 -13.84
CA ILE A 320 -29.05 -41.22 -12.38
C ILE A 320 -27.89 -42.09 -11.89
N LYS A 321 -26.87 -41.47 -11.30
CA LYS A 321 -25.70 -42.15 -10.73
C LYS A 321 -25.17 -41.41 -9.49
N PRO A 322 -24.24 -41.99 -8.72
CA PRO A 322 -23.49 -41.26 -7.70
C PRO A 322 -22.78 -40.03 -8.29
N LEU A 323 -22.62 -38.95 -7.49
CA LEU A 323 -22.07 -37.66 -7.93
C LEU A 323 -20.74 -37.80 -8.69
N ASN A 324 -19.84 -38.65 -8.18
CA ASN A 324 -18.53 -38.86 -8.80
C ASN A 324 -18.67 -39.48 -10.20
N GLU A 325 -19.50 -40.51 -10.32
CA GLU A 325 -19.71 -41.23 -11.58
C GLU A 325 -20.45 -40.39 -12.62
N ILE A 326 -21.50 -39.68 -12.23
CA ILE A 326 -22.26 -38.83 -13.15
C ILE A 326 -21.44 -37.63 -13.62
N ASN A 327 -20.57 -37.08 -12.77
CA ASN A 327 -19.68 -35.98 -13.15
C ASN A 327 -18.54 -36.45 -14.07
N SER A 328 -17.99 -37.64 -13.86
CA SER A 328 -17.03 -38.26 -14.79
C SER A 328 -17.69 -38.59 -16.13
N LEU A 329 -18.93 -39.06 -16.12
CA LEU A 329 -19.69 -39.33 -17.34
C LEU A 329 -19.95 -38.04 -18.14
N TYR A 330 -20.34 -36.96 -17.47
CA TYR A 330 -20.49 -35.64 -18.08
C TYR A 330 -19.20 -35.26 -18.83
N LEU A 331 -18.04 -35.34 -18.15
CA LEU A 331 -16.76 -35.01 -18.77
C LEU A 331 -16.50 -35.88 -20.01
N ASN A 332 -16.66 -37.20 -19.89
CA ASN A 332 -16.40 -38.15 -20.97
C ASN A 332 -17.29 -37.94 -22.20
N ILE A 333 -18.56 -37.54 -22.01
CA ILE A 333 -19.50 -37.28 -23.12
C ILE A 333 -19.12 -36.01 -23.88
N LEU A 334 -18.61 -35.00 -23.16
CA LEU A 334 -18.26 -33.73 -23.77
C LEU A 334 -16.83 -33.71 -24.34
N THR A 335 -15.94 -34.60 -23.88
CA THR A 335 -14.56 -34.67 -24.36
C THR A 335 -14.36 -35.70 -25.46
N GLU A 336 -13.93 -35.25 -26.64
CA GLU A 336 -13.47 -36.13 -27.70
C GLU A 336 -12.02 -36.60 -27.45
N LYS A 337 -11.71 -37.86 -27.76
CA LYS A 337 -10.38 -38.47 -27.50
C LYS A 337 -9.27 -37.97 -28.44
N ASP A 338 -9.62 -37.52 -29.65
CA ASP A 338 -8.69 -36.96 -30.64
C ASP A 338 -9.06 -35.51 -30.99
N THR A 339 -8.49 -34.53 -30.28
CA THR A 339 -8.79 -33.11 -30.51
C THR A 339 -7.70 -32.40 -31.29
N THR A 340 -7.82 -32.38 -32.62
CA THR A 340 -6.98 -31.54 -33.51
C THR A 340 -7.60 -30.16 -33.75
N SER A 341 -8.92 -30.02 -33.68
CA SER A 341 -9.61 -28.75 -33.94
C SER A 341 -9.62 -27.82 -32.72
N VAL A 342 -9.49 -26.51 -32.95
CA VAL A 342 -9.56 -25.47 -31.89
C VAL A 342 -10.94 -25.46 -31.22
N LYS A 343 -12.01 -25.74 -31.98
CA LYS A 343 -13.38 -25.86 -31.48
C LYS A 343 -13.48 -26.93 -30.39
N GLU A 344 -13.03 -28.15 -30.66
CA GLU A 344 -13.14 -29.25 -29.69
C GLU A 344 -12.24 -29.04 -28.47
N LYS A 345 -11.03 -28.49 -28.65
CA LYS A 345 -10.18 -28.10 -27.52
C LYS A 345 -10.86 -27.09 -26.59
N CYS A 346 -11.57 -26.10 -27.15
CA CYS A 346 -12.32 -25.12 -26.38
C CYS A 346 -13.45 -25.78 -25.57
N ILE A 347 -14.24 -26.64 -26.22
CA ILE A 347 -15.34 -27.39 -25.58
C ILE A 347 -14.79 -28.27 -24.45
N ASN A 348 -13.69 -29.00 -24.68
CA ASN A 348 -13.03 -29.82 -23.67
C ASN A 348 -12.59 -29.00 -22.45
N ASN A 349 -12.01 -27.81 -22.66
CA ASN A 349 -11.61 -26.93 -21.57
C ASN A 349 -12.81 -26.48 -20.73
N LEU A 350 -13.92 -26.07 -21.37
CA LEU A 350 -15.14 -25.67 -20.66
C LEU A 350 -15.79 -26.85 -19.91
N ALA A 351 -15.75 -28.05 -20.47
CA ALA A 351 -16.22 -29.27 -19.82
C ALA A 351 -15.37 -29.60 -18.58
N LYS A 352 -14.03 -29.53 -18.66
CA LYS A 352 -13.12 -29.69 -17.52
C LYS A 352 -13.40 -28.67 -16.40
N ILE A 353 -13.61 -27.40 -16.77
CA ILE A 353 -13.93 -26.33 -15.82
C ILE A 353 -15.26 -26.63 -15.12
N THR A 354 -16.27 -27.04 -15.88
CA THR A 354 -17.60 -27.39 -15.34
C THR A 354 -17.50 -28.59 -14.38
N HIS A 355 -16.75 -29.63 -14.77
CA HIS A 355 -16.49 -30.81 -13.97
C HIS A 355 -15.86 -30.44 -12.60
N ASN A 356 -14.84 -29.58 -12.59
CA ASN A 356 -14.23 -29.11 -11.36
C ASN A 356 -15.17 -28.20 -10.54
N HIS A 357 -15.92 -27.32 -11.22
CA HIS A 357 -16.86 -26.41 -10.59
C HIS A 357 -17.95 -27.13 -9.78
N ILE A 358 -18.39 -28.30 -10.26
CA ILE A 358 -19.37 -29.16 -9.59
C ILE A 358 -18.87 -29.67 -8.24
N PHE A 359 -17.59 -30.04 -8.13
CA PHE A 359 -17.01 -30.53 -6.87
C PHE A 359 -16.64 -29.39 -5.91
N THR A 360 -16.12 -28.30 -6.44
CA THR A 360 -15.63 -27.16 -5.64
C THR A 360 -16.76 -26.28 -5.11
N THR A 361 -17.87 -26.19 -5.83
CA THR A 361 -19.04 -25.43 -5.41
C THR A 361 -20.03 -26.34 -4.69
N LYS A 362 -20.41 -25.97 -3.45
CA LYS A 362 -21.41 -26.71 -2.64
C LYS A 362 -22.82 -26.57 -3.21
N TYR A 363 -23.09 -27.18 -4.35
CA TYR A 363 -24.44 -27.40 -4.85
C TYR A 363 -25.18 -28.31 -3.86
N ARG A 364 -26.43 -27.94 -3.53
CA ARG A 364 -27.28 -28.78 -2.69
C ARG A 364 -27.92 -29.84 -3.57
N TYR A 365 -27.29 -31.01 -3.59
CA TYR A 365 -27.89 -32.23 -4.15
C TYR A 365 -28.83 -32.84 -3.12
N HIS A 366 -29.97 -33.39 -3.57
CA HIS A 366 -30.91 -34.06 -2.68
C HIS A 366 -30.32 -35.34 -2.06
N SER A 367 -29.49 -36.06 -2.83
CA SER A 367 -28.66 -37.17 -2.37
C SER A 367 -27.40 -37.26 -3.25
N GLN A 368 -26.21 -37.34 -2.64
CA GLN A 368 -24.94 -37.50 -3.37
C GLN A 368 -24.80 -38.89 -4.03
N GLU A 369 -25.54 -39.90 -3.56
CA GLU A 369 -25.52 -41.26 -4.10
C GLU A 369 -26.45 -41.42 -5.32
N LYS A 370 -27.43 -40.51 -5.48
CA LYS A 370 -28.43 -40.55 -6.54
C LYS A 370 -28.65 -39.15 -7.11
N VAL A 371 -27.66 -38.66 -7.84
CA VAL A 371 -27.73 -37.36 -8.53
C VAL A 371 -28.27 -37.58 -9.93
N ARG A 372 -29.29 -36.81 -10.33
CA ARG A 372 -29.81 -36.84 -11.71
C ARG A 372 -29.02 -35.89 -12.60
N SER A 373 -28.88 -36.21 -13.90
CA SER A 373 -28.23 -35.31 -14.86
C SER A 373 -28.96 -33.95 -14.97
N SER A 374 -30.26 -33.91 -14.69
CA SER A 374 -31.03 -32.67 -14.58
C SER A 374 -30.58 -31.74 -13.44
N GLU A 375 -29.95 -32.26 -12.40
CA GLU A 375 -29.42 -31.42 -11.30
C GLU A 375 -28.15 -30.64 -11.73
N PHE A 376 -27.57 -30.94 -12.90
CA PHE A 376 -26.43 -30.23 -13.46
C PHE A 376 -26.82 -28.94 -14.19
N THR A 377 -28.13 -28.66 -14.37
CA THR A 377 -28.61 -27.43 -15.01
C THR A 377 -28.05 -26.17 -14.35
N ASN A 378 -28.06 -26.09 -13.02
CA ASN A 378 -27.54 -24.92 -12.30
C ASN A 378 -26.01 -24.74 -12.48
N PRO A 379 -25.17 -25.77 -12.27
CA PRO A 379 -23.75 -25.69 -12.60
C PRO A 379 -23.46 -25.24 -14.03
N ILE A 380 -24.15 -25.80 -15.03
CA ILE A 380 -23.92 -25.48 -16.45
C ILE A 380 -24.32 -24.03 -16.75
N LEU A 381 -25.50 -23.58 -16.28
CA LEU A 381 -25.93 -22.19 -16.42
C LEU A 381 -24.98 -21.22 -15.73
N ASN A 382 -24.40 -21.59 -14.59
CA ASN A 382 -23.40 -20.77 -13.90
C ASN A 382 -22.13 -20.58 -14.74
N ILE A 383 -21.65 -21.64 -15.39
CA ILE A 383 -20.49 -21.59 -16.29
C ILE A 383 -20.80 -20.73 -17.52
N GLU A 384 -21.98 -20.89 -18.11
CA GLU A 384 -22.41 -20.07 -19.24
C GLU A 384 -22.43 -18.57 -18.88
N GLN A 385 -23.08 -18.21 -17.77
CA GLN A 385 -23.15 -16.83 -17.30
C GLN A 385 -21.76 -16.26 -17.00
N ASN A 386 -20.90 -17.02 -16.30
CA ASN A 386 -19.53 -16.59 -16.04
C ASN A 386 -18.74 -16.42 -17.32
N THR A 387 -18.97 -17.26 -18.33
CA THR A 387 -18.26 -17.15 -19.61
C THR A 387 -18.67 -15.90 -20.37
N GLN A 388 -19.97 -15.60 -20.46
CA GLN A 388 -20.45 -14.35 -21.05
C GLN A 388 -19.89 -13.12 -20.31
N LEU A 389 -19.86 -13.17 -18.97
CA LEU A 389 -19.28 -12.09 -18.15
C LEU A 389 -17.79 -11.91 -18.43
N VAL A 390 -17.02 -13.01 -18.51
CA VAL A 390 -15.58 -12.97 -18.82
C VAL A 390 -15.36 -12.41 -20.22
N LEU A 391 -16.08 -12.89 -21.24
CA LEU A 391 -15.98 -12.36 -22.61
C LEU A 391 -16.24 -10.85 -22.67
N LYS A 392 -17.30 -10.38 -22.00
CA LYS A 392 -17.60 -8.95 -21.90
C LYS A 392 -16.45 -8.18 -21.25
N LYS A 393 -15.83 -8.72 -20.19
CA LYS A 393 -14.66 -8.12 -19.53
C LYS A 393 -13.43 -8.08 -20.45
N ILE A 394 -13.12 -9.16 -21.15
CA ILE A 394 -11.99 -9.22 -22.10
C ILE A 394 -12.21 -8.18 -23.21
N LYS A 395 -13.41 -8.15 -23.82
CA LYS A 395 -13.75 -7.19 -24.88
C LYS A 395 -13.60 -5.73 -24.45
N ASN A 396 -13.97 -5.42 -23.20
CA ASN A 396 -13.78 -4.09 -22.63
C ASN A 396 -12.31 -3.79 -22.29
N ALA A 397 -11.52 -4.78 -21.88
CA ALA A 397 -10.14 -4.62 -21.42
C ALA A 397 -9.13 -4.51 -22.56
N VAL A 398 -9.32 -5.23 -23.66
CA VAL A 398 -8.33 -5.33 -24.77
C VAL A 398 -7.88 -3.97 -25.31
N PRO A 399 -8.76 -2.98 -25.58
CA PRO A 399 -8.31 -1.67 -26.03
C PRO A 399 -7.37 -0.97 -25.03
N PHE A 400 -7.64 -1.10 -23.73
CA PHE A 400 -6.80 -0.53 -22.68
C PHE A 400 -5.50 -1.29 -22.50
N TYR A 401 -5.55 -2.62 -22.63
CA TYR A 401 -4.34 -3.44 -22.62
C TYR A 401 -3.39 -3.04 -23.75
N ILE A 402 -3.90 -2.89 -24.98
CA ILE A 402 -3.10 -2.47 -26.14
C ILE A 402 -2.49 -1.09 -25.87
N GLN A 403 -3.27 -0.15 -25.34
CA GLN A 403 -2.75 1.17 -24.97
C GLN A 403 -1.64 1.09 -23.92
N HIS A 404 -1.83 0.28 -22.86
CA HIS A 404 -0.84 0.07 -21.80
C HIS A 404 0.45 -0.53 -22.36
N TYR A 405 0.33 -1.59 -23.15
CA TYR A 405 1.47 -2.24 -23.80
C TYR A 405 2.22 -1.29 -24.74
N LEU A 406 1.50 -0.48 -25.52
CA LEU A 406 2.10 0.51 -26.42
C LEU A 406 2.81 1.62 -25.66
N PHE A 407 2.20 2.15 -24.59
CA PHE A 407 2.84 3.14 -23.72
C PHE A 407 4.10 2.57 -23.07
N ASP A 408 4.07 1.35 -22.54
CA ASP A 408 5.25 0.69 -21.97
C ASP A 408 6.35 0.50 -23.01
N SER A 409 6.02 0.03 -24.22
CA SER A 409 6.98 -0.11 -25.32
C SER A 409 7.58 1.23 -25.71
N PHE A 410 6.74 2.25 -25.79
CA PHE A 410 7.14 3.59 -26.15
C PHE A 410 8.02 4.26 -25.11
N PHE A 411 7.68 4.02 -23.85
CA PHE A 411 8.41 4.45 -22.69
C PHE A 411 9.80 3.79 -22.62
N SER A 412 9.90 2.47 -22.79
CA SER A 412 11.19 1.76 -22.82
C SER A 412 12.11 2.29 -23.92
N ASN A 413 11.58 2.53 -25.12
CA ASN A 413 12.38 3.11 -26.20
C ASN A 413 12.86 4.53 -25.88
N LEU A 414 12.04 5.34 -25.19
CA LEU A 414 12.45 6.68 -24.76
C LEU A 414 13.61 6.60 -23.75
N LEU A 415 13.52 5.71 -22.76
CA LEU A 415 14.60 5.49 -21.79
C LEU A 415 15.90 5.05 -22.47
N GLU A 416 15.82 4.13 -23.44
CA GLU A 416 17.00 3.67 -24.19
C GLU A 416 17.67 4.81 -24.97
N MET A 417 16.86 5.69 -25.59
CA MET A 417 17.39 6.87 -26.29
C MET A 417 18.03 7.88 -25.32
N LEU A 418 17.39 8.14 -24.19
CA LEU A 418 17.95 9.02 -23.15
C LEU A 418 19.27 8.45 -22.61
N GLN A 419 19.31 7.14 -22.34
CA GLN A 419 20.51 6.45 -21.89
C GLN A 419 21.65 6.60 -22.91
N LYS A 420 21.38 6.43 -24.21
CA LYS A 420 22.36 6.65 -25.29
C LYS A 420 22.89 8.08 -25.31
N GLU A 421 22.03 9.08 -25.17
CA GLU A 421 22.46 10.49 -25.12
C GLU A 421 23.32 10.77 -23.86
N PHE A 422 22.97 10.18 -22.72
CA PHE A 422 23.78 10.29 -21.49
C PHE A 422 25.11 9.56 -21.56
N ASP A 423 25.18 8.46 -22.32
CA ASP A 423 26.42 7.70 -22.48
C ASP A 423 27.49 8.46 -23.26
N LEU A 424 27.10 9.41 -24.11
CA LEU A 424 27.98 10.30 -24.88
C LEU A 424 28.61 11.43 -24.04
N ILE A 425 28.23 11.58 -22.77
CA ILE A 425 28.75 12.63 -21.89
C ILE A 425 30.17 12.29 -21.43
N ASN A 426 31.14 13.16 -21.75
CA ASN A 426 32.54 13.00 -21.33
C ASN A 426 32.75 13.27 -19.82
N ASN A 427 31.97 14.17 -19.22
CA ASN A 427 32.07 14.48 -17.80
C ASN A 427 31.43 13.36 -16.96
N LYS A 428 32.27 12.59 -16.25
CA LYS A 428 31.85 11.44 -15.43
C LYS A 428 30.79 11.81 -14.37
N SER A 429 30.90 12.98 -13.74
CA SER A 429 29.95 13.42 -12.69
C SER A 429 28.57 13.74 -13.27
N ILE A 430 28.52 14.44 -14.41
CA ILE A 430 27.27 14.73 -15.12
C ILE A 430 26.63 13.43 -15.63
N LYS A 431 27.44 12.50 -16.14
CA LYS A 431 26.97 11.18 -16.58
C LYS A 431 26.34 10.39 -15.43
N ALA A 432 27.01 10.31 -14.27
CA ALA A 432 26.48 9.65 -13.08
C ALA A 432 25.16 10.26 -12.61
N LEU A 433 25.07 11.60 -12.60
CA LEU A 433 23.84 12.29 -12.23
C LEU A 433 22.70 12.02 -13.22
N SER A 434 23.01 11.99 -14.51
CA SER A 434 22.03 11.73 -15.58
C SER A 434 21.40 10.34 -15.43
N VAL A 435 22.19 9.33 -15.07
CA VAL A 435 21.68 7.98 -14.78
C VAL A 435 20.75 7.98 -13.56
N LYS A 436 21.15 8.61 -12.44
CA LYS A 436 20.28 8.73 -11.24
C LYS A 436 18.96 9.44 -11.56
N PHE A 437 19.00 10.47 -12.40
CA PHE A 437 17.80 11.20 -12.83
C PHE A 437 16.94 10.40 -13.79
N LEU A 438 17.53 9.55 -14.63
CA LEU A 438 16.78 8.66 -15.52
C LEU A 438 15.91 7.69 -14.73
N GLU A 439 16.44 7.12 -13.64
CA GLU A 439 15.67 6.26 -12.72
C GLU A 439 14.49 7.00 -12.08
N LYS A 440 14.73 8.23 -11.59
CA LYS A 440 13.66 9.08 -11.02
C LYS A 440 12.61 9.46 -12.08
N TYR A 441 13.05 9.75 -13.32
CA TYR A 441 12.15 10.07 -14.43
C TYR A 441 11.30 8.87 -14.82
N GLU A 442 11.91 7.68 -14.80
CA GLU A 442 11.24 6.45 -15.15
C GLU A 442 10.00 6.23 -14.26
N ASP A 443 10.17 6.38 -12.95
CA ASP A 443 9.06 6.28 -12.00
C ASP A 443 8.02 7.40 -12.19
N TYR A 444 8.47 8.63 -12.42
CA TYR A 444 7.60 9.79 -12.58
C TYR A 444 6.71 9.70 -13.82
N LEU A 445 7.31 9.43 -15.00
CA LEU A 445 6.57 9.32 -16.25
C LEU A 445 5.64 8.10 -16.23
N LYS A 446 6.06 6.95 -15.67
CA LYS A 446 5.16 5.81 -15.47
C LYS A 446 3.93 6.21 -14.67
N ASN A 447 4.08 6.97 -13.57
CA ASN A 447 2.95 7.39 -12.75
C ASN A 447 1.97 8.31 -13.51
N GLU A 448 2.49 9.25 -14.32
CA GLU A 448 1.65 10.15 -15.12
C GLU A 448 1.00 9.46 -16.33
N LEU A 449 1.65 8.46 -16.93
CA LEU A 449 1.02 7.56 -17.91
C LEU A 449 -0.12 6.77 -17.26
N GLU A 450 0.11 6.25 -16.04
CA GLU A 450 -0.89 5.50 -15.27
C GLU A 450 -2.16 6.32 -14.99
N LYS A 451 -1.98 7.56 -14.54
CA LYS A 451 -3.06 8.54 -14.37
C LYS A 451 -3.85 8.79 -15.66
N SER A 452 -3.15 8.87 -16.78
CA SER A 452 -3.71 9.22 -18.09
C SER A 452 -4.48 8.06 -18.74
N TYR A 453 -4.20 6.80 -18.38
CA TYR A 453 -4.87 5.62 -18.97
C TYR A 453 -6.39 5.69 -18.88
N SER A 454 -6.94 6.16 -17.74
CA SER A 454 -8.38 6.22 -17.50
C SER A 454 -9.14 7.21 -18.39
N GLN A 455 -8.43 8.08 -19.10
CA GLN A 455 -8.99 9.21 -19.85
C GLN A 455 -8.89 9.06 -21.37
N ILE A 456 -8.13 8.07 -21.85
CA ILE A 456 -7.81 7.91 -23.27
C ILE A 456 -8.54 6.69 -23.80
N VAL A 457 -9.19 6.86 -24.94
CA VAL A 457 -9.78 5.76 -25.72
C VAL A 457 -9.27 5.93 -27.15
N ALA A 458 -7.95 5.86 -27.32
CA ALA A 458 -7.37 6.01 -28.65
C ALA A 458 -7.58 4.70 -29.43
N THR A 459 -8.02 4.84 -30.68
CA THR A 459 -8.51 3.72 -31.50
C THR A 459 -7.42 2.97 -32.27
N ASN A 460 -6.23 3.57 -32.44
CA ASN A 460 -5.12 3.04 -33.23
C ASN A 460 -3.74 3.46 -32.67
N GLN A 461 -2.68 2.80 -33.12
CA GLN A 461 -1.29 3.01 -32.64
C GLN A 461 -0.81 4.46 -32.81
N ARG A 462 -1.15 5.13 -33.93
CA ARG A 462 -0.72 6.51 -34.23
C ARG A 462 -1.25 7.51 -33.21
N ASN A 463 -2.54 7.42 -32.89
CA ASN A 463 -3.17 8.29 -31.91
C ASN A 463 -2.60 8.07 -30.50
N ILE A 464 -2.30 6.81 -30.15
CA ILE A 464 -1.63 6.46 -28.89
C ILE A 464 -0.24 7.09 -28.84
N TYR A 465 0.54 7.02 -29.92
CA TYR A 465 1.88 7.63 -29.99
C TYR A 465 1.86 9.15 -29.82
N LEU A 466 0.96 9.85 -30.53
CA LEU A 466 0.82 11.30 -30.40
C LEU A 466 0.47 11.70 -28.97
N LYS A 467 -0.41 10.93 -28.31
CA LYS A 467 -0.80 11.20 -26.94
C LYS A 467 0.33 10.92 -25.94
N PHE A 468 1.08 9.85 -26.14
CA PHE A 468 2.30 9.59 -25.37
C PHE A 468 3.27 10.78 -25.48
N LYS A 469 3.52 11.29 -26.71
CA LYS A 469 4.41 12.43 -26.94
C LYS A 469 3.95 13.68 -26.21
N GLU A 470 2.64 13.97 -26.25
CA GLU A 470 2.03 15.08 -25.51
C GLU A 470 2.24 14.94 -23.99
N ILE A 471 1.99 13.76 -23.43
CA ILE A 471 2.19 13.49 -21.99
C ILE A 471 3.66 13.65 -21.63
N ALA A 472 4.56 12.98 -22.36
CA ALA A 472 5.99 13.05 -22.12
C ALA A 472 6.49 14.52 -22.12
N LYS A 473 6.10 15.32 -23.12
CA LYS A 473 6.45 16.75 -23.18
C LYS A 473 5.90 17.55 -21.99
N LYS A 474 4.63 17.35 -21.62
CA LYS A 474 4.00 18.04 -20.48
C LYS A 474 4.64 17.67 -19.13
N THR A 475 5.25 16.49 -19.02
CA THR A 475 5.86 16.02 -17.77
C THR A 475 7.28 16.53 -17.52
N ILE A 476 8.01 17.01 -18.54
CA ILE A 476 9.42 17.42 -18.41
C ILE A 476 9.58 18.50 -17.35
N GLU A 477 8.87 19.62 -17.49
CA GLU A 477 9.06 20.77 -16.62
C GLU A 477 8.60 20.50 -15.17
N PRO A 478 7.41 19.88 -14.94
CA PRO A 478 7.03 19.44 -13.60
C PRO A 478 8.03 18.45 -12.97
N PHE A 479 8.57 17.50 -13.76
CA PHE A 479 9.54 16.54 -13.28
C PHE A 479 10.82 17.23 -12.82
N ILE A 480 11.41 18.07 -13.66
CA ILE A 480 12.65 18.79 -13.35
C ILE A 480 12.50 19.64 -12.09
N ASN A 481 11.34 20.28 -11.90
CA ASN A 481 11.04 21.04 -10.69
C ASN A 481 10.76 20.18 -9.45
N SER A 482 10.45 18.89 -9.63
CA SER A 482 10.15 17.96 -8.54
C SER A 482 11.37 17.21 -8.01
N VAL A 483 12.42 17.05 -8.83
CA VAL A 483 13.61 16.31 -8.40
C VAL A 483 14.46 17.18 -7.49
N ASN A 484 14.61 16.75 -6.24
CA ASN A 484 15.54 17.34 -5.30
C ASN A 484 16.92 16.67 -5.44
N ILE A 485 17.97 17.49 -5.45
CA ILE A 485 19.37 17.03 -5.36
C ILE A 485 19.73 17.04 -3.87
N GLU A 486 20.33 15.96 -3.40
CA GLU A 486 20.65 15.76 -1.98
C GLU A 486 22.14 16.05 -1.70
N ILE A 487 22.51 16.20 -0.43
CA ILE A 487 23.91 16.44 -0.04
C ILE A 487 24.79 15.25 -0.48
N LYS A 488 24.28 14.03 -0.32
CA LYS A 488 24.97 12.82 -0.75
C LYS A 488 25.34 12.85 -2.24
N ASP A 489 24.46 13.37 -3.10
CA ASP A 489 24.72 13.49 -4.54
C ASP A 489 25.91 14.40 -4.84
N LEU A 490 25.99 15.53 -4.13
CA LEU A 490 27.12 16.44 -4.25
C LEU A 490 28.43 15.82 -3.75
N VAL A 491 28.38 15.09 -2.64
CA VAL A 491 29.57 14.41 -2.11
C VAL A 491 30.01 13.27 -3.03
N ASP A 492 29.08 12.55 -3.67
CA ASP A 492 29.38 11.57 -4.72
C ASP A 492 30.07 12.24 -5.92
N PHE A 493 29.72 13.47 -6.30
CA PHE A 493 30.47 14.21 -7.32
C PHE A 493 31.86 14.59 -6.88
N CYS A 494 32.03 15.06 -5.64
CA CYS A 494 33.36 15.29 -5.09
C CYS A 494 34.19 14.01 -5.19
N ASN A 495 33.58 12.85 -4.94
CA ASN A 495 34.25 11.56 -5.05
C ASN A 495 34.69 11.21 -6.46
N ILE A 496 33.86 11.53 -7.47
CA ILE A 496 34.21 11.32 -8.88
C ILE A 496 35.31 12.29 -9.32
N ILE A 497 35.23 13.57 -8.94
CA ILE A 497 36.22 14.60 -9.26
C ILE A 497 37.57 14.26 -8.64
N LEU A 498 37.57 13.74 -7.41
CA LEU A 498 38.76 13.37 -6.64
C LEU A 498 39.09 11.87 -6.74
N SER A 499 38.58 11.17 -7.76
CA SER A 499 38.70 9.70 -7.87
C SER A 499 40.15 9.19 -7.91
N ASP A 500 41.09 10.02 -8.34
CA ASP A 500 42.52 9.71 -8.37
C ASP A 500 43.19 9.76 -6.96
N ASN A 501 42.51 10.28 -5.93
CA ASN A 501 43.04 10.44 -4.58
C ASN A 501 42.37 9.48 -3.59
N LEU A 502 42.91 8.27 -3.47
CA LEU A 502 42.38 7.22 -2.58
C LEU A 502 42.39 7.60 -1.09
N GLU A 503 43.27 8.52 -0.65
CA GLU A 503 43.33 8.96 0.74
C GLU A 503 42.09 9.78 1.16
N MET A 504 41.31 10.29 0.20
CA MET A 504 40.11 11.10 0.46
C MET A 504 38.84 10.28 0.70
N GLN A 505 38.83 9.03 0.26
CA GLN A 505 37.65 8.16 0.26
C GLN A 505 37.00 8.03 1.65
N PRO A 506 37.76 7.83 2.76
CA PRO A 506 37.13 7.69 4.08
C PRO A 506 36.37 8.93 4.53
N TYR A 507 36.88 10.13 4.19
CA TYR A 507 36.25 11.40 4.55
C TYR A 507 34.99 11.67 3.73
N LEU A 508 35.02 11.34 2.43
CA LEU A 508 33.86 11.48 1.57
C LEU A 508 32.75 10.50 1.97
N GLU A 509 33.09 9.24 2.31
CA GLU A 509 32.13 8.27 2.83
C GLU A 509 31.49 8.72 4.15
N HIS A 510 32.25 9.39 5.02
CA HIS A 510 31.71 10.00 6.24
C HIS A 510 30.71 11.13 5.94
N LEU A 511 31.06 12.03 5.01
CA LEU A 511 30.24 13.18 4.62
C LEU A 511 28.93 12.75 3.92
N LYS A 512 28.95 11.67 3.12
CA LYS A 512 27.73 11.13 2.47
C LYS A 512 26.64 10.76 3.47
N LYS A 513 27.00 10.36 4.68
CA LYS A 513 26.06 9.91 5.71
C LYS A 513 25.38 11.06 6.46
N PHE A 514 25.87 12.29 6.33
CA PHE A 514 25.43 13.42 7.17
C PHE A 514 23.91 13.61 7.14
N GLN A 515 23.33 13.82 5.97
CA GLN A 515 21.91 14.14 5.84
C GLN A 515 21.03 13.02 6.40
N ASP A 516 21.28 11.78 5.96
CA ASP A 516 20.50 10.60 6.36
C ASP A 516 20.63 10.31 7.87
N GLU A 517 21.84 10.42 8.44
CA GLU A 517 22.06 10.20 9.87
C GLU A 517 21.44 11.30 10.73
N ILE A 518 21.52 12.57 10.31
CA ILE A 518 20.91 13.69 11.04
C ILE A 518 19.38 13.58 11.02
N ASP A 519 18.78 13.28 9.86
CA ASP A 519 17.34 13.06 9.73
C ASP A 519 16.89 11.85 10.56
N PHE A 520 17.66 10.76 10.55
CA PHE A 520 17.42 9.59 11.40
C PHE A 520 17.48 9.93 12.88
N LEU A 521 18.56 10.58 13.32
CA LEU A 521 18.77 10.92 14.73
C LEU A 521 17.71 11.88 15.24
N TRP A 522 17.32 12.88 14.44
CA TRP A 522 16.25 13.80 14.80
C TRP A 522 14.91 13.08 14.91
N GLY A 523 14.57 12.26 13.90
CA GLY A 523 13.39 11.41 13.95
C GLY A 523 13.39 10.42 15.11
N PHE A 524 14.57 9.92 15.52
CA PHE A 524 14.75 9.02 16.65
C PHE A 524 14.60 9.74 18.00
N ILE A 525 15.15 10.94 18.12
CA ILE A 525 15.01 11.81 19.30
C ILE A 525 13.54 12.05 19.57
N LEU A 526 12.75 12.37 18.54
CA LEU A 526 11.34 12.71 18.67
C LEU A 526 10.41 11.50 18.92
N ARG A 527 10.87 10.25 18.91
CA ARG A 527 10.00 9.09 19.19
C ARG A 527 9.46 9.12 20.61
N SER A 528 8.26 8.58 20.83
CA SER A 528 7.70 8.35 22.16
C SER A 528 8.66 7.56 23.05
N SER A 529 9.23 6.48 22.52
CA SER A 529 10.16 5.63 23.25
C SER A 529 11.42 6.38 23.73
N THR A 530 11.77 7.52 23.11
CA THR A 530 12.94 8.36 23.46
C THR A 530 12.52 9.63 24.21
N PHE A 531 11.84 10.57 23.54
CA PHE A 531 11.52 11.87 24.11
C PHE A 531 10.49 11.80 25.24
N GLN A 532 9.37 11.12 25.00
CA GLN A 532 8.32 11.03 26.01
C GLN A 532 8.75 10.16 27.19
N ARG A 533 9.49 9.07 26.91
CA ARG A 533 10.12 8.26 27.96
C ARG A 533 11.05 9.11 28.83
N PHE A 534 11.88 9.96 28.24
CA PHE A 534 12.71 10.90 29.00
C PHE A 534 11.86 11.83 29.88
N LEU A 535 10.79 12.42 29.33
CA LEU A 535 9.89 13.30 30.10
C LEU A 535 9.16 12.58 31.24
N LYS A 536 8.84 11.28 31.08
CA LYS A 536 8.24 10.43 32.13
C LYS A 536 9.23 10.05 33.21
N GLU A 537 10.50 9.81 32.85
CA GLU A 537 11.58 9.48 33.78
C GLU A 537 12.18 10.72 34.48
N TYR A 538 11.78 11.94 34.08
CA TYR A 538 12.31 13.18 34.66
C TYR A 538 11.76 13.39 36.09
N PRO A 539 12.62 13.52 37.13
CA PRO A 539 12.17 13.67 38.51
C PRO A 539 11.35 14.96 38.72
N GLU A 540 10.24 14.86 39.45
CA GLU A 540 9.36 16.02 39.67
C GLU A 540 10.02 17.13 40.50
N GLU A 541 10.93 16.76 41.39
CA GLU A 541 11.63 17.63 42.34
C GLU A 541 12.83 18.37 41.73
N GLU A 542 13.28 18.00 40.52
CA GLU A 542 14.45 18.61 39.89
C GLU A 542 14.14 19.92 39.15
N ILE A 543 15.14 20.82 39.14
CA ILE A 543 15.09 22.09 38.41
C ILE A 543 14.96 21.82 36.91
N PHE A 544 13.89 22.32 36.30
CA PHE A 544 13.62 22.18 34.87
C PHE A 544 13.92 23.51 34.16
N ASP A 545 15.20 23.80 33.95
CA ASP A 545 15.69 24.92 33.13
C ASP A 545 16.42 24.42 31.87
N PRO A 546 16.77 25.28 30.89
CA PRO A 546 17.44 24.86 29.66
C PRO A 546 18.74 24.07 29.88
N GLU A 547 19.56 24.46 30.86
CA GLU A 547 20.83 23.79 31.16
C GLU A 547 20.63 22.39 31.74
N HIS A 548 19.83 22.27 32.81
CA HIS A 548 19.59 21.00 33.49
C HIS A 548 18.86 20.03 32.56
N PHE A 549 17.88 20.51 31.78
CA PHE A 549 17.20 19.73 30.76
C PHE A 549 18.19 19.16 29.74
N ALA A 550 19.04 20.00 29.15
CA ALA A 550 19.98 19.59 28.11
C ALA A 550 21.02 18.59 28.62
N ASN A 551 21.63 18.83 29.79
CA ASN A 551 22.61 17.92 30.39
C ASN A 551 21.98 16.54 30.66
N ARG A 552 20.82 16.51 31.32
CA ARG A 552 20.06 15.27 31.60
C ARG A 552 19.68 14.54 30.32
N PHE A 553 19.28 15.28 29.28
CA PHE A 553 18.86 14.69 28.01
C PHE A 553 20.03 14.08 27.25
N ILE A 554 21.20 14.73 27.21
CA ILE A 554 22.43 14.15 26.65
C ILE A 554 22.79 12.87 27.40
N ASP A 555 22.80 12.90 28.73
CA ASP A 555 23.08 11.74 29.56
C ASP A 555 22.13 10.57 29.28
N PHE A 556 20.84 10.87 29.16
CA PHE A 556 19.81 9.89 28.81
C PHE A 556 20.06 9.29 27.42
N LEU A 557 20.33 10.12 26.42
CA LEU A 557 20.64 9.67 25.06
C LEU A 557 21.89 8.79 25.05
N GLN A 558 22.98 9.20 25.70
CA GLN A 558 24.23 8.46 25.73
C GLN A 558 24.10 7.12 26.47
N LYS A 559 23.54 7.12 27.68
CA LYS A 559 23.51 5.93 28.55
C LYS A 559 22.41 4.93 28.16
N LYS A 560 21.25 5.41 27.70
CA LYS A 560 20.04 4.56 27.56
C LYS A 560 19.57 4.33 26.13
N ARG A 561 20.04 5.10 25.12
CA ARG A 561 19.44 5.07 23.77
C ARG A 561 20.45 4.94 22.62
N LEU A 562 21.41 5.85 22.53
CA LEU A 562 22.38 5.98 21.43
C LEU A 562 23.73 5.31 21.72
N GLY A 563 24.00 4.90 22.96
CA GLY A 563 25.31 4.34 23.36
C GLY A 563 25.74 3.11 22.54
N GLY A 564 24.79 2.27 22.15
CA GLY A 564 25.03 1.07 21.32
C GLY A 564 24.96 1.31 19.80
N LEU A 565 24.60 2.51 19.34
CA LEU A 565 24.49 2.81 17.91
C LEU A 565 25.81 3.39 17.38
N GLN A 566 26.35 2.75 16.33
CA GLN A 566 27.53 3.21 15.61
C GLN A 566 27.11 4.26 14.57
N LEU A 567 26.83 5.47 15.05
CA LEU A 567 26.51 6.64 14.23
C LEU A 567 27.68 7.62 14.25
N GLU A 568 28.06 8.07 13.07
CA GLU A 568 29.22 8.92 12.83
C GLU A 568 28.95 10.38 13.24
N TRP A 569 27.72 10.84 13.03
CA TRP A 569 27.31 12.23 13.29
C TRP A 569 26.62 12.45 14.64
N LYS A 570 26.56 11.44 15.52
CA LYS A 570 25.89 11.54 16.84
C LYS A 570 26.41 12.68 17.72
N ASN A 571 27.73 12.91 17.69
CA ASN A 571 28.36 13.96 18.48
C ASN A 571 27.97 15.36 18.00
N TYR A 572 27.63 15.49 16.71
CA TYR A 572 27.19 16.75 16.13
C TYR A 572 25.86 17.21 16.73
N ILE A 573 24.92 16.29 16.94
CA ILE A 573 23.66 16.61 17.62
C ILE A 573 23.89 16.94 19.10
N PHE A 574 24.81 16.26 19.79
CA PHE A 574 25.15 16.65 21.17
C PHE A 574 25.72 18.07 21.25
N GLN A 575 26.49 18.51 20.23
CA GLN A 575 26.94 19.90 20.12
C GLN A 575 25.77 20.87 19.94
N TRP A 576 24.76 20.53 19.13
CA TRP A 576 23.55 21.36 19.03
C TRP A 576 22.78 21.42 20.35
N ILE A 577 22.63 20.31 21.07
CA ILE A 577 21.97 20.29 22.39
C ILE A 577 22.76 21.15 23.41
N ASN A 578 24.09 21.10 23.38
CA ASN A 578 24.94 21.99 24.18
C ASN A 578 24.80 23.46 23.76
N THR A 579 24.70 23.74 22.46
CA THR A 579 24.47 25.10 21.96
C THR A 579 23.14 25.65 22.46
N TYR A 580 22.08 24.82 22.43
CA TYR A 580 20.78 25.16 23.03
C TYR A 580 20.92 25.51 24.51
N LYS A 581 21.64 24.69 25.28
CA LYS A 581 21.93 24.95 26.70
C LYS A 581 22.49 26.36 26.89
N TYR A 582 23.58 26.72 26.22
CA TYR A 582 24.23 28.02 26.46
C TYR A 582 23.41 29.20 25.93
N GLU A 583 22.85 29.09 24.73
CA GLU A 583 22.10 30.19 24.11
C GLU A 583 20.78 30.48 24.85
N PHE A 584 20.05 29.44 25.26
CA PHE A 584 18.74 29.61 25.89
C PHE A 584 18.83 29.77 27.41
N GLN A 585 19.90 29.31 28.07
CA GLN A 585 20.14 29.64 29.48
C GLN A 585 20.34 31.16 29.67
N THR A 586 21.09 31.82 28.79
CA THR A 586 21.28 33.29 28.89
C THR A 586 19.99 34.09 28.67
N LYS A 587 19.08 33.60 27.81
CA LYS A 587 17.74 34.17 27.64
C LYS A 587 16.88 33.92 28.88
N TYR A 588 16.98 32.73 29.47
CA TYR A 588 16.29 32.38 30.71
C TYR A 588 16.77 33.18 31.92
N THR A 589 18.08 33.48 32.04
CA THR A 589 18.64 34.24 33.17
C THR A 589 18.44 35.75 33.05
N LYS A 590 18.51 36.33 31.84
CA LYS A 590 18.12 37.74 31.62
C LYS A 590 16.65 38.01 32.02
N ASP A 591 15.80 37.00 31.93
CA ASP A 591 14.40 37.06 32.36
C ASP A 591 14.21 36.94 33.89
N GLN A 592 15.24 36.57 34.66
CA GLN A 592 15.19 36.47 36.14
C GLN A 592 15.36 37.84 36.83
N GLU A 593 16.03 38.80 36.18
CA GLU A 593 16.13 40.18 36.65
C GLU A 593 14.83 41.00 36.41
N GLY A 594 13.82 40.41 35.76
CA GLY A 594 12.55 41.03 35.42
C GLY A 594 11.45 40.06 34.96
N LYS A 595 11.04 39.13 35.85
CA LYS A 595 9.86 38.24 35.80
C LYS A 595 9.41 37.69 34.42
N ILE A 596 10.12 36.72 33.85
CA ILE A 596 9.48 35.66 33.04
C ILE A 596 10.10 34.28 33.34
N ILE A 597 9.53 33.52 34.28
CA ILE A 597 9.84 32.08 34.44
C ILE A 597 9.22 31.32 33.27
N TRP A 598 10.04 30.68 32.44
CA TRP A 598 9.53 29.86 31.34
C TRP A 598 8.82 28.63 31.92
N PRO A 599 7.58 28.33 31.51
CA PRO A 599 6.95 27.07 31.88
C PRO A 599 7.73 25.90 31.23
N LYS A 600 7.72 24.71 31.86
CA LYS A 600 8.38 23.49 31.34
C LYS A 600 8.03 23.22 29.87
N THR A 601 6.78 23.50 29.49
CA THR A 601 6.25 23.38 28.12
C THR A 601 6.98 24.30 27.13
N LYS A 602 7.33 25.53 27.53
CA LYS A 602 8.06 26.49 26.70
C LYS A 602 9.51 26.04 26.47
N ILE A 603 10.16 25.47 27.49
CA ILE A 603 11.53 24.92 27.36
C ILE A 603 11.53 23.75 26.38
N ILE A 604 10.55 22.86 26.49
CA ILE A 604 10.42 21.73 25.56
C ILE A 604 10.13 22.22 24.13
N SER A 605 9.17 23.13 23.95
CA SER A 605 8.87 23.65 22.61
C SER A 605 10.05 24.41 22.00
N SER A 606 10.76 25.24 22.79
CA SER A 606 11.95 25.95 22.29
C SER A 606 13.09 25.02 21.93
N PHE A 607 13.29 23.94 22.68
CA PHE A 607 14.26 22.91 22.33
C PHE A 607 13.92 22.24 21.00
N ILE A 608 12.67 21.82 20.84
CA ILE A 608 12.22 21.15 19.60
C ILE A 608 12.35 22.09 18.40
N ASP A 609 11.92 23.34 18.55
CA ASP A 609 12.00 24.36 17.49
C ASP A 609 13.45 24.68 17.12
N PHE A 610 14.35 24.78 18.11
CA PHE A 610 15.76 25.08 17.88
C PHE A 610 16.45 23.96 17.10
N ILE A 611 16.33 22.70 17.55
CA ILE A 611 16.94 21.57 16.86
C ILE A 611 16.29 21.36 15.49
N GLY A 612 14.96 21.50 15.39
CA GLY A 612 14.24 21.41 14.12
C GLY A 612 14.74 22.41 13.09
N LYS A 613 14.93 23.69 13.47
CA LYS A 613 15.54 24.70 12.59
C LYS A 613 16.96 24.36 12.19
N LYS A 614 17.77 23.83 13.11
CA LYS A 614 19.15 23.42 12.80
C LYS A 614 19.20 22.29 11.77
N VAL A 615 18.31 21.31 11.88
CA VAL A 615 18.14 20.27 10.86
C VAL A 615 17.72 20.90 9.54
N GLU A 616 16.65 21.70 9.52
CA GLU A 616 16.15 22.33 8.29
C GLU A 616 17.17 23.26 7.60
N GLU A 617 18.00 23.97 8.35
CA GLU A 617 19.02 24.86 7.81
C GLU A 617 20.23 24.07 7.29
N GLU A 618 20.80 23.18 8.11
CA GLU A 618 22.10 22.55 7.86
C GLU A 618 22.01 21.30 6.96
N THR A 619 20.83 20.70 6.77
CA THR A 619 20.63 19.60 5.79
C THR A 619 20.27 20.09 4.37
N THR A 620 20.30 21.40 4.13
CA THR A 620 20.22 21.95 2.77
C THR A 620 21.58 21.88 2.07
N ILE A 621 21.57 21.81 0.73
CA ILE A 621 22.78 21.85 -0.10
C ILE A 621 23.71 23.02 0.27
N GLN A 622 23.16 24.21 0.51
CA GLN A 622 23.93 25.40 0.87
C GLN A 622 24.31 25.41 2.35
N GLY A 623 23.40 25.00 3.23
CA GLY A 623 23.64 24.94 4.67
C GLY A 623 24.72 23.94 5.07
N PHE A 624 24.86 22.84 4.32
CA PHE A 624 25.86 21.80 4.54
C PHE A 624 27.31 22.29 4.48
N LEU A 625 27.58 23.45 3.86
CA LEU A 625 28.90 24.07 3.85
C LEU A 625 29.45 24.30 5.27
N ASN A 626 28.60 24.59 6.24
CA ASN A 626 29.01 24.83 7.62
C ASN A 626 29.41 23.53 8.35
N PRO A 627 28.59 22.45 8.35
CA PRO A 627 28.99 21.13 8.80
C PRO A 627 30.26 20.61 8.11
N LEU A 628 30.34 20.74 6.79
CA LEU A 628 31.50 20.33 5.98
C LEU A 628 32.78 21.01 6.47
N LYS A 629 32.78 22.34 6.57
CA LYS A 629 33.95 23.10 7.06
C LYS A 629 34.36 22.67 8.46
N ARG A 630 33.41 22.58 9.40
CA ARG A 630 33.70 22.17 10.79
C ARG A 630 34.32 20.79 10.86
N TYR A 631 33.80 19.84 10.09
CA TYR A 631 34.35 18.49 10.03
C TYR A 631 35.79 18.50 9.51
N LEU A 632 36.03 19.22 8.41
CA LEU A 632 37.35 19.33 7.81
C LEU A 632 38.35 20.10 8.69
N ASP A 633 37.92 21.15 9.39
CA ASP A 633 38.74 21.91 10.34
C ASP A 633 39.18 21.04 11.52
N ASN A 634 38.28 20.19 12.05
CA ASN A 634 38.61 19.24 13.10
C ASN A 634 39.65 18.20 12.63
N ILE A 635 39.54 17.75 11.37
CA ILE A 635 40.55 16.86 10.78
C ILE A 635 41.89 17.57 10.62
N ALA A 636 41.90 18.80 10.10
CA ALA A 636 43.11 19.62 9.95
C ALA A 636 43.82 19.90 11.28
N MET A 637 43.06 20.06 12.37
CA MET A 637 43.62 20.19 13.72
C MET A 637 44.22 18.87 14.24
N SER A 638 43.73 17.72 13.77
CA SER A 638 44.22 16.39 14.16
C SER A 638 45.34 15.84 13.26
N ASN A 639 45.48 16.33 12.02
CA ASN A 639 46.42 15.88 10.99
C ASN A 639 46.93 17.07 10.15
N ILE A 640 48.25 17.20 9.97
CA ILE A 640 48.93 18.27 9.19
C ILE A 640 48.72 18.08 7.67
N LYS A 641 47.47 18.06 7.18
CA LYS A 641 47.15 17.93 5.74
C LYS A 641 46.10 18.95 5.29
N ASN A 642 46.39 20.25 5.49
CA ASN A 642 45.57 21.38 5.02
C ASN A 642 45.23 21.33 3.52
N LYS A 643 46.11 20.73 2.69
CA LYS A 643 45.88 20.55 1.26
C LYS A 643 44.60 19.75 0.98
N PHE A 644 44.29 18.76 1.81
CA PHE A 644 43.15 17.87 1.57
C PHE A 644 41.80 18.53 1.84
N VAL A 645 41.76 19.38 2.86
CA VAL A 645 40.57 20.17 3.21
C VAL A 645 40.20 21.13 2.08
N LEU A 646 41.19 21.77 1.45
CA LEU A 646 40.96 22.69 0.34
C LEU A 646 40.43 21.96 -0.91
N GLU A 647 40.99 20.80 -1.25
CA GLU A 647 40.56 20.00 -2.42
C GLU A 647 39.09 19.55 -2.31
N ILE A 648 38.65 19.07 -1.13
CA ILE A 648 37.24 18.68 -0.92
C ILE A 648 36.31 19.88 -1.01
N LEU A 649 36.69 21.02 -0.42
CA LEU A 649 35.87 22.25 -0.47
C LEU A 649 35.75 22.81 -1.89
N GLU A 650 36.83 22.78 -2.67
CA GLU A 650 36.82 23.20 -4.08
C GLU A 650 35.98 22.26 -4.94
N ALA A 651 36.12 20.95 -4.76
CA ALA A 651 35.30 19.95 -5.45
C ALA A 651 33.81 20.11 -5.11
N TYR A 652 33.47 20.44 -3.86
CA TYR A 652 32.09 20.69 -3.45
C TYR A 652 31.53 21.97 -4.09
N LYS A 653 32.31 23.05 -4.17
CA LYS A 653 31.90 24.29 -4.86
C LYS A 653 31.67 24.07 -6.36
N LEU A 654 32.56 23.35 -7.05
CA LEU A 654 32.37 22.97 -8.45
C LEU A 654 31.10 22.14 -8.63
N SER A 655 30.82 21.24 -7.69
CA SER A 655 29.61 20.42 -7.69
C SER A 655 28.34 21.27 -7.56
N LEU A 656 28.36 22.37 -6.80
CA LEU A 656 27.24 23.32 -6.71
C LEU A 656 26.93 23.99 -8.06
N GLU A 657 27.95 24.34 -8.85
CA GLU A 657 27.77 24.95 -10.17
C GLU A 657 27.15 23.96 -11.16
N ILE A 658 27.59 22.70 -11.14
CA ILE A 658 27.00 21.61 -11.93
C ILE A 658 25.50 21.51 -11.63
N VAL A 659 25.11 21.53 -10.35
CA VAL A 659 23.71 21.45 -9.92
C VAL A 659 22.84 22.58 -10.47
N GLN A 660 23.39 23.78 -10.63
CA GLN A 660 22.65 24.93 -11.17
C GLN A 660 22.39 24.81 -12.68
N GLN A 661 23.36 24.28 -13.44
CA GLN A 661 23.28 24.19 -14.90
C GLN A 661 22.60 22.90 -15.39
N PHE A 662 22.61 21.86 -14.56
CA PHE A 662 22.11 20.54 -14.92
C PHE A 662 20.61 20.48 -15.32
N PRO A 663 19.68 21.21 -14.67
CA PRO A 663 18.27 21.24 -15.08
C PRO A 663 18.07 21.68 -16.54
N ASP A 664 18.77 22.72 -16.98
CA ASP A 664 18.67 23.23 -18.36
C ASP A 664 19.23 22.23 -19.37
N TYR A 665 20.33 21.56 -19.02
CA TYR A 665 20.87 20.47 -19.83
C TYR A 665 19.85 19.33 -19.99
N LEU A 666 19.23 18.87 -18.90
CA LEU A 666 18.20 17.84 -18.96
C LEU A 666 17.02 18.26 -19.84
N ARG A 667 16.55 19.52 -19.74
CA ARG A 667 15.48 20.04 -20.62
C ARG A 667 15.81 19.83 -22.10
N GLN A 668 17.04 20.12 -22.51
CA GLN A 668 17.47 20.00 -23.90
C GLN A 668 17.52 18.54 -24.36
N VAL A 669 18.16 17.67 -23.57
CA VAL A 669 18.29 16.24 -23.90
C VAL A 669 16.92 15.56 -24.00
N PHE A 670 16.02 15.84 -23.06
CA PHE A 670 14.68 15.26 -23.06
C PHE A 670 13.85 15.71 -24.26
N ASN A 671 13.87 17.00 -24.59
CA ASN A 671 13.15 17.52 -25.75
C ASN A 671 13.67 16.89 -27.04
N LYS A 672 15.00 16.80 -27.21
CA LYS A 672 15.65 16.16 -28.36
C LYS A 672 15.26 14.69 -28.48
N ALA A 673 15.31 13.93 -27.39
CA ALA A 673 14.96 12.50 -27.38
C ALA A 673 13.48 12.25 -27.73
N ILE A 674 12.57 13.11 -27.25
CA ILE A 674 11.13 13.02 -27.55
C ILE A 674 10.82 13.41 -28.99
N GLU A 675 11.60 14.32 -29.59
CA GLU A 675 11.38 14.79 -30.97
C GLU A 675 11.92 13.84 -32.02
N ASN A 676 13.10 13.24 -31.80
CA ASN A 676 13.76 12.31 -32.73
C ASN A 676 13.18 10.90 -32.73
N ARG A 677 12.06 10.69 -32.06
CA ARG A 677 11.48 9.37 -31.81
C ARG A 677 10.67 8.84 -33.00
N GLN A 678 10.87 7.57 -33.32
CA GLN A 678 10.13 6.88 -34.37
C GLN A 678 8.79 6.32 -33.85
N GLU A 679 7.75 6.46 -34.68
CA GLU A 679 6.37 6.01 -34.41
C GLU A 679 6.19 4.49 -34.54
N LYS A 680 7.01 3.83 -35.36
CA LYS A 680 6.82 2.42 -35.75
C LYS A 680 7.50 1.46 -34.77
N LEU A 681 6.69 0.60 -34.15
CA LEU A 681 7.16 -0.61 -33.46
C LEU A 681 7.23 -1.78 -34.45
N MET A 682 8.12 -2.72 -34.20
CA MET A 682 8.21 -3.94 -35.01
C MET A 682 6.99 -4.85 -34.78
N PRO A 683 6.43 -5.46 -35.84
CA PRO A 683 5.41 -6.50 -35.72
C PRO A 683 5.87 -7.66 -34.82
N GLN A 684 4.95 -8.23 -34.05
CA GLN A 684 5.25 -9.36 -33.15
C GLN A 684 4.28 -10.52 -33.38
N THR A 685 4.57 -11.69 -32.82
CA THR A 685 3.62 -12.81 -32.80
C THR A 685 2.48 -12.53 -31.82
N ILE A 686 1.35 -13.20 -32.02
CA ILE A 686 0.18 -13.06 -31.14
C ILE A 686 0.46 -13.56 -29.72
N SER A 687 1.23 -14.65 -29.58
CA SER A 687 1.72 -15.11 -28.27
C SER A 687 2.60 -14.10 -27.56
N ALA A 688 3.44 -13.34 -28.27
CA ALA A 688 4.23 -12.27 -27.68
C ALA A 688 3.35 -11.12 -27.18
N TYR A 689 2.31 -10.74 -27.93
CA TYR A 689 1.34 -9.73 -27.48
C TYR A 689 0.49 -10.18 -26.31
N ILE A 690 0.16 -11.47 -26.17
CA ILE A 690 -0.62 -11.99 -25.04
C ILE A 690 0.27 -12.19 -23.81
N GLY A 691 1.52 -12.58 -24.00
CA GLY A 691 2.46 -12.93 -22.92
C GLY A 691 2.18 -14.31 -22.31
N ALA A 692 2.88 -14.63 -21.23
CA ALA A 692 2.76 -15.94 -20.56
C ALA A 692 1.37 -16.13 -19.92
N ILE A 693 0.79 -17.32 -20.11
CA ILE A 693 -0.49 -17.73 -19.51
C ILE A 693 -0.24 -18.90 -18.56
N PRO A 694 -0.88 -18.95 -17.38
CA PRO A 694 -0.81 -20.12 -16.51
C PRO A 694 -1.31 -21.40 -17.17
N ASP A 695 -0.82 -22.54 -16.68
CA ASP A 695 -1.34 -23.83 -17.13
C ASP A 695 -2.68 -24.17 -16.47
N LEU A 696 -3.67 -24.49 -17.30
CA LEU A 696 -5.03 -24.79 -16.87
C LEU A 696 -5.06 -26.07 -16.03
N ASP A 697 -4.36 -27.13 -16.45
CA ASP A 697 -4.39 -28.41 -15.75
C ASP A 697 -3.71 -28.31 -14.37
N LYS A 698 -2.67 -27.48 -14.21
CA LYS A 698 -2.03 -27.18 -12.91
C LYS A 698 -2.91 -26.34 -11.97
N ILE A 699 -3.67 -25.39 -12.52
CA ILE A 699 -4.64 -24.61 -11.73
C ILE A 699 -5.80 -25.49 -11.27
N LEU A 700 -6.22 -26.45 -12.11
CA LEU A 700 -7.29 -27.38 -11.76
C LEU A 700 -6.86 -28.40 -10.69
N SER A 701 -5.56 -28.70 -10.55
CA SER A 701 -5.03 -29.67 -9.57
C SER A 701 -4.61 -29.09 -8.21
N GLU A 702 -4.83 -27.79 -7.96
CA GLU A 702 -4.45 -27.06 -6.72
C GLU A 702 -2.94 -27.06 -6.37
N GLU A 703 -2.06 -27.59 -7.22
CA GLU A 703 -0.62 -27.59 -7.03
C GLU A 703 0.04 -26.35 -7.64
N ILE A 704 0.11 -25.25 -6.88
CA ILE A 704 0.92 -24.09 -7.27
C ILE A 704 1.91 -23.75 -6.15
N GLU A 705 3.16 -24.22 -6.30
CA GLU A 705 4.32 -23.63 -5.63
C GLU A 705 4.81 -22.42 -6.42
N GLU A 706 4.72 -21.24 -5.82
CA GLU A 706 4.56 -19.98 -6.54
C GLU A 706 5.71 -19.01 -6.25
N LYS A 707 6.85 -19.13 -6.96
CA LYS A 707 7.90 -18.09 -6.96
C LYS A 707 8.55 -17.77 -8.31
N SER A 708 8.70 -18.75 -9.22
CA SER A 708 9.44 -18.54 -10.49
C SER A 708 8.57 -18.09 -11.68
N GLN A 709 7.30 -18.49 -11.75
CA GLN A 709 6.40 -18.13 -12.88
C GLN A 709 5.82 -16.70 -12.78
N PHE A 710 5.93 -16.05 -11.63
CA PHE A 710 5.16 -14.83 -11.32
C PHE A 710 5.70 -13.55 -12.00
N LEU A 711 6.95 -13.53 -12.46
CA LEU A 711 7.55 -12.35 -13.11
C LEU A 711 7.14 -12.23 -14.58
N ALA A 712 7.11 -13.34 -15.32
CA ALA A 712 6.73 -13.36 -16.74
C ALA A 712 5.22 -13.09 -16.95
N ILE A 713 4.38 -13.56 -16.02
CA ILE A 713 2.93 -13.40 -16.09
C ILE A 713 2.51 -11.93 -15.90
N LYS A 714 3.25 -11.11 -15.14
CA LYS A 714 2.86 -9.73 -14.79
C LYS A 714 2.64 -8.77 -15.97
N LYS A 715 3.23 -9.04 -17.14
CA LYS A 715 3.07 -8.22 -18.35
C LYS A 715 2.09 -8.80 -19.38
N SER A 716 1.41 -9.90 -19.04
CA SER A 716 0.47 -10.58 -19.93
C SER A 716 -0.90 -9.91 -19.97
N LEU A 717 -1.65 -10.14 -21.05
CA LEU A 717 -3.07 -9.81 -21.15
C LEU A 717 -3.89 -10.49 -20.04
N TYR A 718 -3.50 -11.71 -19.65
CA TYR A 718 -4.10 -12.43 -18.53
C TYR A 718 -3.98 -11.63 -17.22
N ALA A 719 -2.76 -11.23 -16.85
CA ALA A 719 -2.53 -10.46 -15.62
C ALA A 719 -3.24 -9.10 -15.67
N PHE A 720 -3.23 -8.44 -16.83
CA PHE A 720 -3.92 -7.17 -17.01
C PHE A 720 -5.43 -7.30 -16.74
N ILE A 721 -6.09 -8.31 -17.32
CA ILE A 721 -7.54 -8.53 -17.13
C ILE A 721 -7.85 -8.92 -15.68
N ILE A 722 -7.00 -9.75 -15.06
CA ILE A 722 -7.13 -10.12 -13.65
C ILE A 722 -7.10 -8.88 -12.76
N GLU A 723 -6.09 -8.03 -12.94
CA GLU A 723 -5.86 -6.85 -12.10
C GLU A 723 -6.91 -5.74 -12.32
N THR A 724 -7.35 -5.54 -13.57
CA THR A 724 -8.19 -4.38 -13.93
C THR A 724 -9.68 -4.67 -13.98
N GLU A 725 -10.11 -5.86 -14.42
CA GLU A 725 -11.53 -6.18 -14.66
C GLU A 725 -12.08 -7.34 -13.82
N LEU A 726 -11.26 -8.32 -13.42
CA LEU A 726 -11.74 -9.42 -12.55
C LEU A 726 -11.77 -9.03 -11.07
N LYS A 727 -10.80 -8.25 -10.59
CA LYS A 727 -10.84 -7.64 -9.26
C LYS A 727 -11.96 -6.59 -9.20
N TYR A 728 -12.98 -6.81 -8.39
CA TYR A 728 -14.18 -5.98 -8.39
C TYR A 728 -13.95 -4.57 -7.84
N TYR A 729 -13.13 -4.43 -6.79
CA TYR A 729 -12.76 -3.13 -6.21
C TYR A 729 -11.52 -2.53 -6.88
N SER A 730 -11.06 -3.05 -8.02
CA SER A 730 -9.84 -2.60 -8.71
C SER A 730 -9.90 -1.14 -9.11
N LYS A 731 -11.10 -0.55 -9.18
CA LYS A 731 -11.37 0.85 -9.59
C LYS A 731 -11.44 1.81 -8.40
N LEU A 732 -11.39 1.31 -7.16
CA LEU A 732 -11.43 2.14 -5.97
C LEU A 732 -10.05 2.69 -5.60
N LEU A 733 -10.03 3.89 -5.03
CA LEU A 733 -8.91 4.50 -4.33
C LEU A 733 -9.33 4.69 -2.87
N ALA A 734 -8.55 4.14 -1.94
CA ALA A 734 -8.84 4.28 -0.53
C ALA A 734 -8.07 5.47 0.07
N LYS A 735 -8.78 6.33 0.79
CA LYS A 735 -8.27 7.51 1.50
C LYS A 735 -8.45 7.29 3.00
N PRO A 736 -7.41 7.46 3.83
CA PRO A 736 -7.64 7.47 5.27
C PRO A 736 -8.59 8.61 5.62
N LYS A 737 -9.56 8.34 6.49
CA LYS A 737 -10.50 9.35 6.99
C LYS A 737 -10.31 9.59 8.48
N GLN A 738 -10.22 8.51 9.26
CA GLN A 738 -10.05 8.59 10.71
C GLN A 738 -9.22 7.42 11.23
N ILE A 739 -8.33 7.69 12.19
CA ILE A 739 -7.63 6.68 13.00
C ILE A 739 -7.95 6.96 14.47
N ILE A 740 -8.19 5.92 15.24
CA ILE A 740 -8.22 5.99 16.70
C ILE A 740 -7.04 5.17 17.23
N LEU A 741 -6.24 5.78 18.09
CA LEU A 741 -5.12 5.16 18.78
C LEU A 741 -5.40 5.11 20.28
N GLN A 742 -5.05 4.00 20.90
CA GLN A 742 -5.16 3.79 22.34
C GLN A 742 -3.77 3.84 22.97
N ASN A 743 -3.59 4.64 24.03
CA ASN A 743 -2.34 4.71 24.77
C ASN A 743 -2.06 3.37 25.50
N LEU A 744 -0.79 3.01 25.69
CA LEU A 744 -0.41 1.79 26.41
C LEU A 744 -0.52 1.94 27.93
N ASP A 745 -0.23 3.13 28.46
CA ASP A 745 -0.12 3.37 29.92
C ASP A 745 -1.49 3.70 30.55
N ASN A 746 -2.49 2.87 30.29
CA ASN A 746 -3.87 3.15 30.71
C ASN A 746 -4.09 3.06 32.23
N GLU A 747 -3.20 2.39 32.96
CA GLU A 747 -3.27 2.21 34.42
C GLU A 747 -3.16 3.54 35.20
N LEU A 748 -2.59 4.58 34.58
CA LEU A 748 -2.42 5.91 35.18
C LEU A 748 -3.70 6.78 35.16
N PHE A 749 -4.76 6.35 34.47
CA PHE A 749 -5.96 7.16 34.25
C PHE A 749 -7.19 6.63 35.00
N GLN A 750 -8.11 7.52 35.42
CA GLN A 750 -9.28 7.17 36.26
C GLN A 750 -10.34 6.37 35.48
N LYS A 751 -10.14 5.06 35.35
CA LYS A 751 -11.10 4.08 34.75
C LYS A 751 -11.47 4.34 33.28
N LYS A 752 -10.80 5.25 32.58
CA LYS A 752 -11.00 5.55 31.15
C LYS A 752 -9.69 5.44 30.39
N ILE A 753 -9.79 5.01 29.14
CA ILE A 753 -8.67 4.80 28.23
C ILE A 753 -8.28 6.13 27.57
N LEU A 754 -6.99 6.50 27.61
CA LEU A 754 -6.49 7.65 26.86
C LEU A 754 -6.45 7.32 25.37
N GLN A 755 -7.10 8.16 24.56
CA GLN A 755 -7.21 7.99 23.12
C GLN A 755 -6.72 9.25 22.37
N HIS A 756 -6.11 8.98 21.22
CA HIS A 756 -5.80 10.00 20.22
C HIS A 756 -6.59 9.69 18.95
N ARG A 757 -7.36 10.67 18.48
CA ARG A 757 -8.08 10.58 17.20
C ARG A 757 -7.36 11.42 16.16
N ILE A 758 -7.04 10.82 15.03
CA ILE A 758 -6.42 11.49 13.89
C ILE A 758 -7.42 11.51 12.75
N GLU A 759 -7.84 12.70 12.33
CA GLU A 759 -8.74 12.91 11.20
C GLU A 759 -7.97 13.41 9.99
N PHE A 760 -8.37 12.93 8.80
CA PHE A 760 -7.78 13.31 7.53
C PHE A 760 -8.84 13.92 6.62
N ASP A 761 -8.54 15.11 6.09
CA ASP A 761 -9.38 15.80 5.13
C ASP A 761 -8.59 16.08 3.85
N THR A 762 -9.07 15.60 2.70
CA THR A 762 -8.42 15.92 1.42
C THR A 762 -8.79 17.32 0.96
N LEU A 763 -7.79 18.18 0.75
CA LEU A 763 -7.93 19.54 0.24
C LEU A 763 -7.48 19.56 -1.23
N GLY A 764 -8.41 19.25 -2.13
CA GLY A 764 -8.15 19.09 -3.55
C GLY A 764 -7.18 17.95 -3.88
N ASP A 765 -6.49 18.07 -5.02
CA ASP A 765 -5.67 16.99 -5.56
C ASP A 765 -4.29 16.90 -4.90
N LYS A 766 -3.72 18.03 -4.46
CA LYS A 766 -2.32 18.13 -4.03
C LYS A 766 -2.11 18.10 -2.52
N TYR A 767 -3.14 18.38 -1.72
CA TYR A 767 -2.98 18.56 -0.28
C TYR A 767 -3.97 17.72 0.52
N MET A 768 -3.56 17.34 1.73
CA MET A 768 -4.40 16.74 2.76
C MET A 768 -4.11 17.42 4.09
N LYS A 769 -5.15 17.68 4.88
CA LYS A 769 -5.05 18.18 6.24
C LYS A 769 -5.21 17.02 7.20
N MET A 770 -4.34 16.96 8.20
CA MET A 770 -4.42 16.01 9.31
C MET A 770 -4.68 16.78 10.60
N SER A 771 -5.71 16.40 11.33
CA SER A 771 -6.13 17.03 12.59
C SER A 771 -6.07 16.00 13.71
N ILE A 772 -5.44 16.32 14.84
CA ILE A 772 -5.23 15.39 15.95
C ILE A 772 -5.93 15.88 17.20
N PHE A 773 -6.77 15.01 17.74
CA PHE A 773 -7.59 15.25 18.92
C PHE A 773 -7.20 14.29 20.04
N SER A 774 -7.49 14.67 21.28
CA SER A 774 -7.32 13.80 22.45
C SER A 774 -8.46 13.98 23.44
N ASN A 775 -8.81 12.90 24.13
CA ASN A 775 -9.75 12.89 25.25
C ASN A 775 -9.06 13.14 26.61
N PHE A 776 -7.82 13.65 26.64
CA PHE A 776 -7.01 13.78 27.86
C PHE A 776 -7.74 14.45 29.03
N LYS A 777 -8.50 15.53 28.79
CA LYS A 777 -9.28 16.23 29.84
C LYS A 777 -10.33 15.37 30.54
N ASP A 778 -10.83 14.34 29.85
CA ASP A 778 -11.89 13.47 30.36
C ASP A 778 -11.33 12.29 31.17
N VAL A 779 -10.03 12.00 31.05
CA VAL A 779 -9.36 10.82 31.64
C VAL A 779 -8.29 11.19 32.67
N TYR A 780 -7.72 12.39 32.57
CA TYR A 780 -6.79 12.91 33.56
C TYR A 780 -7.56 13.37 34.81
N PRO A 781 -7.17 12.94 36.03
CA PRO A 781 -7.83 13.39 37.25
C PRO A 781 -7.74 14.92 37.39
N ARG A 782 -8.87 15.57 37.67
CA ARG A 782 -8.84 16.86 38.35
C ARG A 782 -8.57 16.58 39.83
N TYR A 783 -7.31 16.55 40.23
CA TYR A 783 -6.94 16.72 41.64
C TYR A 783 -6.65 18.20 41.92
#